data_AF-A0A433S906-F1
#
_entry.id   AF-A0A433S906-F1
#
_cell.length_a   1.000
_cell.length_b   1.000
_cell.length_c   1.000
_cell.angle_alpha   90.00
_cell.angle_beta   90.00
_cell.angle_gamma   90.00
#
_symmetry.space_group_name_H-M   'P 1'
#
loop_
_entity.id
_entity.type
_entity.pdbx_description
1 polymer ?
#
loop_
_entity_poly.entity_id
_entity_poly.type
_entity_poly.pdbx_seq_one_letter_code
_entity_poly.pdbx_strand_id
1 'polypeptide(L)'
;MYLVSRHSFLRTTTALTSAGALVLGLSLPTNANPSDGQVVAGEATISTPTPSTLLINQHSQNVVLEWGSFNIDAGETTTFVQPNVDAWALNRVVGSQDPSVIAGALNANGNIAIVNPDGIVFSRGARVDVGGLVATTADIDNNAFMRGELRFSLPGNPTASVINEGTVSVRDHGLAAFVAPGVRNSGVITARFGTVSLASGNTFALDLYGDGLVSLAIGDEITEDVIDVATGAVMADLVKNEGTISANGGTVALTAATARTAVNSVINNTGVIEANSVGMRNGKIILGAQTASSRAPAAPRQTVRVSGTLSAAAPARSLRPTARPGSGGTIQITGEDIQITGATIDASGSEGGGTVLIGGDYLGGRQIDEMFPIGEDIREDYDVATATTVTVDNPTTINASATEDGDGGKVILWSDQATTTSANILAYGAEHGTGGFIETSSAGVLSLPEGYVSAGQGGTWLLDPEQLYVSNEAAVFGNTEYVDAATVENALNSGTNVTLVSSGADARTGINSQIRKTAGGNARLSLGSSGSVSINADIISTSGELDIVIRTADALEPFINGSLTGFRDGLLIVSDATIETNGGDFGYRGAAFQMTNSVVSSGAEPASDTRPGNIRTNGGVMLFELSALPTGSADASGTIGCNGYYQFDCGQASQVLDAGAGTIVFRQNPNATTTNPDNFPKIYVGDYGIATTGTLTLDGVNLRSERSTNRNSVYNIEFGALSLRNGAIIDFPLQDALGLEAFYTPVAVSGVSLPTGTYRVGERIIIQLPTLFTSPNSPILSLDVFGPSGGSYQIVGNELVIDYNGPPGPINLTFRATTFAGTSTNLMLSLNIQEAVTPPPVDNPPTLVGSIPTLPNAEIGAEYAITTPVLFADDNGVGGLRLGVSGLPAGLTATDNRNGTVTISGTPTTAGAITFTVTATDAGGNEVSTNGRFTVNDIRVVVIRPQDEPGVFVSLGFSSDQREEFENMNSSMSRLCEETAICWSDNVGIFRGAAVGGANVQSLASSREFWAQQLAGLTISGTTEVSTVLALLLTGEIYKGQLRLINSEIADSIGQYFASEVGQKALENQLKGSVTGGIITSAFVGFVADVVADKIGEQFGIPSFEWYSAKSGLAIARIGIATGQGGLIGANIEAASITVEEFVELDRIFRDFARDGGSSGMDRQMEHTLKIASRVSEILAQPGLVEGGDREELISFLVNEVPEAISNYREINDSFPAFVIGLIEG
;
A
#
# COMPACT_ATOMS: atom_id res chain seq x y z
N MET A 1 67.28 26.40 -2.80
CA MET A 1 68.75 26.61 -2.86
C MET A 1 68.97 28.01 -3.44
N TYR A 2 69.83 28.85 -2.84
CA TYR A 2 69.83 30.33 -2.99
C TYR A 2 68.54 30.99 -2.42
N LEU A 3 68.48 31.85 -1.38
CA LEU A 3 69.41 32.52 -0.45
C LEU A 3 69.76 34.00 -0.78
N VAL A 4 69.65 34.90 0.23
CA VAL A 4 69.96 36.36 0.28
C VAL A 4 68.85 37.26 -0.35
N SER A 5 68.41 38.41 0.22
CA SER A 5 69.06 39.34 1.16
C SER A 5 68.15 39.90 2.29
N ARG A 6 68.76 40.20 3.44
CA ARG A 6 68.34 41.25 4.39
C ARG A 6 69.44 42.31 4.45
N HIS A 7 69.12 43.59 4.49
CA HIS A 7 70.06 44.65 4.91
C HIS A 7 69.38 45.64 5.87
N SER A 8 70.13 46.05 6.88
CA SER A 8 69.69 46.95 7.96
C SER A 8 70.87 47.84 8.38
N PHE A 9 70.66 49.15 8.50
CA PHE A 9 71.70 50.07 8.96
C PHE A 9 71.15 51.12 9.92
N LEU A 10 71.83 51.30 11.04
CA LEU A 10 71.76 52.50 11.88
C LEU A 10 72.85 53.48 11.41
N ARG A 11 72.62 54.80 11.53
CA ARG A 11 73.29 55.62 12.57
C ARG A 11 73.09 57.15 12.47
N THR A 12 73.01 57.74 13.67
CA THR A 12 73.49 59.07 14.09
C THR A 12 72.92 60.36 13.48
N THR A 13 72.60 61.26 14.42
CA THR A 13 72.23 62.66 14.26
C THR A 13 73.35 63.57 13.78
N THR A 14 73.00 64.69 13.14
CA THR A 14 73.70 65.97 13.29
C THR A 14 72.70 67.10 13.05
N ALA A 15 72.84 68.24 13.74
CA ALA A 15 71.88 69.34 13.67
C ALA A 15 72.57 70.68 13.36
N LEU A 16 71.92 71.54 12.58
CA LEU A 16 72.23 72.98 12.53
C LEU A 16 70.99 73.78 12.12
N THR A 17 70.98 75.08 12.42
CA THR A 17 69.77 75.91 12.54
C THR A 17 69.58 76.92 11.41
N SER A 18 68.33 77.13 11.00
CA SER A 18 67.82 78.44 10.56
C SER A 18 66.29 78.48 10.75
N ALA A 19 65.70 79.67 10.84
CA ALA A 19 64.32 79.86 11.33
C ALA A 19 63.31 80.10 10.20
N GLY A 20 62.11 79.52 10.35
CA GLY A 20 60.93 79.73 9.51
C GLY A 20 59.65 79.58 10.34
N ALA A 21 58.63 80.39 10.05
CA ALA A 21 57.43 80.60 10.87
C ALA A 21 56.80 79.33 11.49
N LEU A 22 56.71 79.30 12.83
CA LEU A 22 55.94 78.30 13.56
C LEU A 22 54.44 78.61 13.46
N VAL A 23 53.80 78.15 12.39
CA VAL A 23 52.33 78.05 12.35
C VAL A 23 51.93 76.83 13.18
N LEU A 24 51.35 77.07 14.36
CA LEU A 24 50.71 76.03 15.16
C LEU A 24 49.42 75.59 14.48
N GLY A 25 49.54 74.67 13.53
CA GLY A 25 48.42 73.92 12.98
C GLY A 25 47.79 73.07 14.08
N LEU A 26 46.75 73.59 14.72
CA LEU A 26 45.87 72.82 15.58
C LEU A 26 45.10 71.83 14.72
N SER A 27 45.64 70.61 14.60
CA SER A 27 44.89 69.46 14.09
C SER A 27 43.77 69.13 15.08
N LEU A 28 42.63 69.80 14.91
CA LEU A 28 41.37 69.35 15.47
C LEU A 28 41.14 67.89 15.01
N PRO A 29 40.65 66.99 15.86
CA PRO A 29 40.30 65.65 15.42
C PRO A 29 39.20 65.74 14.37
N THR A 30 39.51 65.32 13.16
CA THR A 30 38.54 65.02 12.12
C THR A 30 37.88 63.70 12.50
N ASN A 31 36.74 63.79 13.19
CA ASN A 31 35.93 62.64 13.57
C ASN A 31 35.40 61.94 12.30
N ALA A 32 35.22 60.61 12.35
CA ALA A 32 35.17 59.75 11.18
C ALA A 32 33.78 59.25 10.80
N ASN A 33 32.72 59.80 11.40
CA ASN A 33 31.33 59.62 10.98
C ASN A 33 31.17 59.87 9.46
N PRO A 34 30.12 59.31 8.80
CA PRO A 34 29.98 59.36 7.35
C PRO A 34 30.14 60.76 6.75
N SER A 35 31.02 60.88 5.75
CA SER A 35 31.53 62.16 5.25
C SER A 35 30.91 62.57 3.92
N ASP A 36 30.83 63.88 3.70
CA ASP A 36 30.46 64.50 2.41
C ASP A 36 29.10 64.08 1.84
N GLY A 37 28.20 63.63 2.72
CA GLY A 37 26.88 63.09 2.37
C GLY A 37 25.95 64.07 1.66
N GLN A 38 25.29 63.59 0.61
CA GLN A 38 24.34 64.35 -0.20
C GLN A 38 23.06 63.54 -0.43
N VAL A 39 21.90 64.20 -0.38
CA VAL A 39 20.61 63.59 -0.74
C VAL A 39 20.45 63.67 -2.25
N VAL A 40 20.36 62.51 -2.92
CA VAL A 40 20.32 62.40 -4.39
C VAL A 40 18.92 62.02 -4.89
N ALA A 41 18.13 61.30 -4.09
CA ALA A 41 16.70 61.10 -4.32
C ALA A 41 15.94 60.98 -2.99
N GLY A 42 14.66 61.36 -2.97
CA GLY A 42 13.87 61.47 -1.73
C GLY A 42 14.18 62.74 -0.94
N GLU A 43 13.77 62.76 0.33
CA GLU A 43 13.94 63.88 1.24
C GLU A 43 14.54 63.43 2.58
N ALA A 44 15.64 64.05 2.98
CA ALA A 44 16.24 63.91 4.29
C ALA A 44 17.06 65.15 4.69
N THR A 45 17.40 65.27 5.97
CA THR A 45 18.34 66.28 6.49
C THR A 45 19.46 65.61 7.27
N ILE A 46 20.70 65.86 6.86
CA ILE A 46 21.93 65.36 7.50
C ILE A 46 22.45 66.44 8.45
N SER A 47 22.80 66.06 9.69
CA SER A 47 23.26 66.98 10.73
C SER A 47 24.24 66.31 11.69
N THR A 48 25.12 67.09 12.32
CA THR A 48 26.09 66.61 13.33
C THR A 48 25.84 67.26 14.69
N PRO A 49 24.89 66.75 15.53
CA PRO A 49 24.56 67.36 16.81
C PRO A 49 25.72 67.40 17.82
N THR A 50 26.67 66.46 17.69
CA THR A 50 27.95 66.49 18.42
C THR A 50 29.09 66.08 17.47
N PRO A 51 30.36 66.34 17.80
CA PRO A 51 31.49 65.93 16.96
C PRO A 51 31.56 64.42 16.67
N SER A 52 31.01 63.58 17.57
CA SER A 52 30.99 62.13 17.45
C SER A 52 29.61 61.57 17.13
N THR A 53 28.64 62.40 16.71
CA THR A 53 27.27 61.98 16.42
C THR A 53 26.76 62.55 15.10
N LEU A 54 26.40 61.68 14.16
CA LEU A 54 25.68 62.02 12.96
C LEU A 54 24.19 61.66 13.12
N LEU A 55 23.31 62.56 12.68
CA LEU A 55 21.85 62.39 12.72
C LEU A 55 21.28 62.70 11.33
N ILE A 56 20.66 61.69 10.71
CA ILE A 56 19.93 61.78 9.46
C ILE A 56 18.43 61.71 9.80
N ASN A 57 17.69 62.80 9.56
CA ASN A 57 16.23 62.78 9.66
C ASN A 57 15.67 62.62 8.23
N GLN A 58 15.15 61.44 7.91
CA GLN A 58 14.49 61.11 6.64
C GLN A 58 13.02 61.51 6.69
N HIS A 59 12.49 61.98 5.57
CA HIS A 59 11.12 62.51 5.44
C HIS A 59 10.30 61.78 4.36
N SER A 60 10.95 61.22 3.33
CA SER A 60 10.32 60.35 2.32
C SER A 60 10.36 58.87 2.72
N GLN A 61 9.48 58.03 2.14
CA GLN A 61 9.48 56.57 2.39
C GLN A 61 10.81 55.92 2.00
N ASN A 62 11.32 56.26 0.82
CA ASN A 62 12.62 55.83 0.31
C ASN A 62 13.52 57.07 0.17
N VAL A 63 14.81 56.96 0.49
CA VAL A 63 15.80 58.03 0.26
C VAL A 63 17.12 57.43 -0.24
N VAL A 64 17.77 58.12 -1.18
CA VAL A 64 19.12 57.79 -1.67
C VAL A 64 20.10 58.86 -1.21
N LEU A 65 21.12 58.42 -0.49
CA LEU A 65 22.18 59.21 0.12
C LEU A 65 23.52 58.76 -0.47
N GLU A 66 24.23 59.67 -1.13
CA GLU A 66 25.57 59.41 -1.65
C GLU A 66 26.62 60.04 -0.74
N TRP A 67 27.67 59.29 -0.42
CA TRP A 67 28.68 59.65 0.58
C TRP A 67 30.10 59.63 -0.01
N GLY A 68 30.95 60.55 0.46
CA GLY A 68 32.38 60.53 0.19
C GLY A 68 33.07 59.34 0.86
N SER A 69 32.70 59.07 2.10
CA SER A 69 33.01 57.84 2.84
C SER A 69 31.89 57.50 3.82
N PHE A 70 31.65 56.22 4.10
CA PHE A 70 30.65 55.77 5.09
C PHE A 70 31.34 54.93 6.17
N ASN A 71 32.02 55.62 7.09
CA ASN A 71 32.72 55.05 8.24
C ASN A 71 32.04 55.49 9.54
N ILE A 72 32.20 54.73 10.63
CA ILE A 72 31.76 55.13 11.98
C ILE A 72 32.81 54.63 12.96
N ASP A 73 33.62 55.50 13.55
CA ASP A 73 34.73 55.10 14.42
C ASP A 73 34.27 54.58 15.79
N ALA A 74 35.17 53.89 16.50
CA ALA A 74 34.87 53.32 17.81
C ALA A 74 34.53 54.40 18.85
N GLY A 75 33.25 54.45 19.28
CA GLY A 75 32.70 55.47 20.18
C GLY A 75 31.90 56.57 19.49
N GLU A 76 31.83 56.55 18.15
CA GLU A 76 30.91 57.39 17.39
C GLU A 76 29.52 56.77 17.25
N THR A 77 28.55 57.55 16.77
CA THR A 77 27.18 57.10 16.55
C THR A 77 26.53 57.79 15.36
N THR A 78 26.11 57.02 14.36
CA THR A 78 25.18 57.48 13.32
C THR A 78 23.78 56.99 13.62
N THR A 79 22.79 57.88 13.55
CA THR A 79 21.38 57.55 13.78
C THR A 79 20.51 58.05 12.63
N PHE A 80 19.67 57.16 12.10
CA PHE A 80 18.62 57.45 11.13
C PHE A 80 17.27 57.53 11.85
N VAL A 81 16.57 58.65 11.68
CA VAL A 81 15.18 58.84 12.10
C VAL A 81 14.32 58.88 10.85
N GLN A 82 13.50 57.85 10.65
CA GLN A 82 12.78 57.57 9.39
C GLN A 82 11.26 57.60 9.61
N PRO A 83 10.43 57.88 8.58
CA PRO A 83 8.99 58.14 8.77
C PRO A 83 8.18 57.00 9.40
N ASN A 84 8.60 55.75 9.20
CA ASN A 84 7.99 54.53 9.76
C ASN A 84 9.03 53.40 9.77
N VAL A 85 8.63 52.17 10.16
CA VAL A 85 9.51 51.00 10.22
C VAL A 85 9.81 50.38 8.86
N ASP A 86 8.98 50.68 7.85
CA ASP A 86 9.05 50.13 6.50
C ASP A 86 9.84 51.04 5.54
N ALA A 87 10.26 52.21 6.01
CA ALA A 87 11.01 53.20 5.25
C ALA A 87 12.46 52.74 5.01
N TRP A 88 13.01 53.01 3.83
CA TRP A 88 14.36 52.60 3.43
C TRP A 88 15.29 53.80 3.20
N ALA A 89 16.53 53.70 3.67
CA ALA A 89 17.63 54.61 3.31
C ALA A 89 18.76 53.84 2.61
N LEU A 90 18.97 54.13 1.32
CA LEU A 90 20.14 53.67 0.56
C LEU A 90 21.31 54.61 0.79
N ASN A 91 22.41 54.07 1.32
CA ASN A 91 23.66 54.77 1.56
C ASN A 91 24.73 54.22 0.60
N ARG A 92 24.99 54.94 -0.48
CA ARG A 92 26.00 54.58 -1.49
C ARG A 92 27.30 55.35 -1.23
N VAL A 93 28.42 54.64 -1.19
CA VAL A 93 29.76 55.25 -1.23
C VAL A 93 30.15 55.52 -2.69
N VAL A 94 30.51 56.76 -3.00
CA VAL A 94 30.88 57.20 -4.37
C VAL A 94 32.23 57.92 -4.44
N GLY A 95 32.91 58.13 -3.30
CA GLY A 95 34.12 58.98 -3.22
C GLY A 95 35.43 58.28 -2.82
N SER A 96 35.39 57.20 -2.04
CA SER A 96 36.57 56.47 -1.57
C SER A 96 36.83 55.19 -2.36
N GLN A 97 38.10 54.77 -2.48
CA GLN A 97 38.51 53.46 -2.99
C GLN A 97 38.86 52.52 -1.82
N ASP A 98 38.08 52.62 -0.74
CA ASP A 98 38.34 52.03 0.56
C ASP A 98 37.04 51.39 1.12
N PRO A 99 37.12 50.24 1.80
CA PRO A 99 35.97 49.61 2.45
C PRO A 99 35.32 50.49 3.54
N SER A 100 34.01 50.34 3.73
CA SER A 100 33.27 51.01 4.79
C SER A 100 33.55 50.37 6.15
N VAL A 101 34.20 51.07 7.06
CA VAL A 101 34.56 50.59 8.41
C VAL A 101 33.57 51.11 9.45
N ILE A 102 32.74 50.22 9.96
CA ILE A 102 31.75 50.46 11.01
C ILE A 102 32.28 49.86 12.31
N ALA A 103 32.85 50.68 13.19
CA ALA A 103 33.38 50.32 14.51
C ALA A 103 32.57 50.90 15.69
N GLY A 104 31.77 51.95 15.45
CA GLY A 104 30.88 52.57 16.43
C GLY A 104 29.45 52.02 16.40
N ALA A 105 28.47 52.89 16.63
CA ALA A 105 27.05 52.54 16.62
C ALA A 105 26.31 53.07 15.38
N LEU A 106 25.46 52.22 14.79
CA LEU A 106 24.53 52.57 13.71
C LEU A 106 23.11 52.20 14.15
N ASN A 107 22.24 53.21 14.30
CA ASN A 107 20.87 53.01 14.77
C ASN A 107 19.86 53.47 13.71
N ALA A 108 18.76 52.76 13.52
CA ALA A 108 17.64 53.19 12.68
C ALA A 108 16.29 52.65 13.18
N ASN A 109 15.21 53.40 13.02
CA ASN A 109 13.87 52.88 13.31
C ASN A 109 13.21 52.15 12.12
N GLY A 110 13.80 52.25 10.92
CA GLY A 110 13.41 51.52 9.72
C GLY A 110 14.62 50.87 9.04
N ASN A 111 14.54 50.67 7.73
CA ASN A 111 15.48 49.85 6.98
C ASN A 111 16.64 50.67 6.40
N ILE A 112 17.83 50.06 6.39
CA ILE A 112 19.07 50.64 5.88
C ILE A 112 19.66 49.72 4.81
N ALA A 113 20.02 50.28 3.66
CA ALA A 113 20.94 49.65 2.72
C ALA A 113 22.28 50.39 2.73
N ILE A 114 23.39 49.66 2.73
CA ILE A 114 24.75 50.18 2.59
C ILE A 114 25.35 49.52 1.35
N VAL A 115 25.73 50.36 0.38
CA VAL A 115 26.43 49.98 -0.86
C VAL A 115 27.82 50.59 -0.83
N ASN A 116 28.85 49.77 -0.78
CA ASN A 116 30.23 50.17 -1.05
C ASN A 116 30.89 49.11 -1.94
N PRO A 117 31.17 49.42 -3.23
CA PRO A 117 31.79 48.48 -4.16
C PRO A 117 33.08 47.82 -3.66
N ASP A 118 33.88 48.53 -2.85
CA ASP A 118 35.16 48.03 -2.34
C ASP A 118 35.06 47.28 -0.99
N GLY A 119 33.85 47.13 -0.42
CA GLY A 119 33.57 46.24 0.72
C GLY A 119 33.09 46.95 1.99
N ILE A 120 32.70 46.15 2.99
CA ILE A 120 32.12 46.63 4.25
C ILE A 120 32.64 45.79 5.43
N VAL A 121 33.03 46.44 6.53
CA VAL A 121 33.51 45.80 7.77
C VAL A 121 32.74 46.34 8.98
N PHE A 122 31.94 45.49 9.61
CA PHE A 122 31.41 45.74 10.96
C PHE A 122 32.42 45.23 11.98
N SER A 123 33.32 46.11 12.43
CA SER A 123 34.46 45.79 13.30
C SER A 123 34.05 45.28 14.69
N ARG A 124 34.95 44.54 15.36
CA ARG A 124 34.72 44.03 16.71
C ARG A 124 34.38 45.15 17.71
N GLY A 125 33.18 45.07 18.26
CA GLY A 125 32.63 46.05 19.20
C GLY A 125 31.58 46.99 18.59
N ALA A 126 31.44 47.02 17.27
CA ALA A 126 30.39 47.73 16.57
C ALA A 126 28.99 47.22 16.95
N ARG A 127 28.01 48.13 16.91
CA ARG A 127 26.61 47.83 17.22
C ARG A 127 25.71 48.40 16.13
N VAL A 128 24.98 47.53 15.45
CA VAL A 128 23.95 47.91 14.49
C VAL A 128 22.59 47.49 15.04
N ASP A 129 21.65 48.43 15.12
CA ASP A 129 20.29 48.22 15.65
C ASP A 129 19.29 48.95 14.74
N VAL A 130 18.65 48.19 13.83
CA VAL A 130 17.87 48.75 12.71
C VAL A 130 16.55 47.99 12.47
N GLY A 131 15.64 48.56 11.68
CA GLY A 131 14.44 47.84 11.20
C GLY A 131 14.82 46.62 10.34
N GLY A 132 15.77 46.83 9.44
CA GLY A 132 16.34 45.83 8.53
C GLY A 132 17.63 46.37 7.89
N LEU A 133 18.49 45.47 7.42
CA LEU A 133 19.83 45.78 6.90
C LEU A 133 20.10 45.03 5.60
N VAL A 134 20.51 45.77 4.57
CA VAL A 134 21.23 45.23 3.41
C VAL A 134 22.65 45.80 3.43
N ALA A 135 23.67 44.95 3.38
CA ALA A 135 25.07 45.38 3.25
C ALA A 135 25.70 44.66 2.06
N THR A 136 26.14 45.42 1.06
CA THR A 136 26.56 44.84 -0.23
C THR A 136 27.62 45.65 -0.96
N THR A 137 28.34 44.98 -1.86
CA THR A 137 29.21 45.60 -2.87
C THR A 137 28.48 45.89 -4.18
N ALA A 138 27.33 45.25 -4.44
CA ALA A 138 26.51 45.48 -5.62
C ALA A 138 25.64 46.74 -5.47
N ASP A 139 25.38 47.44 -6.57
CA ASP A 139 24.63 48.68 -6.61
C ASP A 139 23.31 48.54 -7.42
N ILE A 140 22.43 49.51 -7.24
CA ILE A 140 21.02 49.52 -7.65
C ILE A 140 20.67 50.85 -8.31
N ASP A 141 19.89 50.82 -9.41
CA ASP A 141 19.43 52.07 -10.03
C ASP A 141 18.53 52.87 -9.07
N ASN A 142 18.75 54.19 -8.99
CA ASN A 142 18.00 55.07 -8.08
C ASN A 142 16.48 55.00 -8.33
N ASN A 143 16.04 54.80 -9.57
CA ASN A 143 14.62 54.71 -9.92
C ASN A 143 14.04 53.32 -9.65
N ALA A 144 14.86 52.26 -9.60
CA ALA A 144 14.46 50.95 -9.09
C ALA A 144 14.26 51.01 -7.57
N PHE A 145 15.28 51.45 -6.83
CA PHE A 145 15.22 51.60 -5.37
C PHE A 145 14.06 52.51 -4.92
N MET A 146 13.89 53.68 -5.54
CA MET A 146 12.81 54.60 -5.16
C MET A 146 11.41 54.04 -5.43
N ARG A 147 11.26 53.07 -6.36
CA ARG A 147 10.01 52.31 -6.59
C ARG A 147 9.84 51.08 -5.69
N GLY A 148 10.82 50.77 -4.84
CA GLY A 148 10.83 49.58 -3.97
C GLY A 148 11.36 48.31 -4.63
N GLU A 149 11.86 48.38 -5.88
CA GLU A 149 12.44 47.23 -6.58
C GLU A 149 13.87 46.97 -6.10
N LEU A 150 14.05 46.20 -5.03
CA LEU A 150 15.37 45.88 -4.44
C LEU A 150 16.18 44.88 -5.28
N ARG A 151 16.60 45.34 -6.47
CA ARG A 151 17.37 44.59 -7.47
C ARG A 151 18.73 45.26 -7.70
N PHE A 152 19.76 44.70 -7.07
CA PHE A 152 21.14 45.18 -7.13
C PHE A 152 21.85 44.56 -8.34
N SER A 153 21.62 45.18 -9.50
CA SER A 153 22.01 44.69 -10.83
C SER A 153 23.32 45.27 -11.38
N LEU A 154 24.00 46.12 -10.61
CA LEU A 154 25.29 46.72 -10.97
C LEU A 154 26.39 46.06 -10.11
N PRO A 155 27.32 45.28 -10.69
CA PRO A 155 28.34 44.59 -9.91
C PRO A 155 29.38 45.57 -9.31
N GLY A 156 29.84 45.27 -8.10
CA GLY A 156 30.91 45.99 -7.40
C GLY A 156 32.32 45.55 -7.80
N ASN A 157 33.28 45.70 -6.89
CA ASN A 157 34.62 45.14 -7.05
C ASN A 157 34.58 43.61 -6.88
N PRO A 158 35.03 42.80 -7.85
CA PRO A 158 34.92 41.33 -7.81
C PRO A 158 35.78 40.68 -6.71
N THR A 159 36.71 41.41 -6.10
CA THR A 159 37.56 40.93 -5.01
C THR A 159 37.07 41.36 -3.62
N ALA A 160 36.04 42.21 -3.52
CA ALA A 160 35.58 42.78 -2.26
C ALA A 160 34.65 41.85 -1.46
N SER A 161 34.53 42.12 -0.16
CA SER A 161 33.74 41.30 0.77
C SER A 161 32.96 42.12 1.82
N VAL A 162 31.98 41.47 2.44
CA VAL A 162 31.21 41.99 3.58
C VAL A 162 31.55 41.17 4.82
N ILE A 163 32.13 41.82 5.83
CA ILE A 163 32.69 41.19 7.03
C ILE A 163 31.94 41.70 8.26
N ASN A 164 31.46 40.79 9.12
CA ASN A 164 30.93 41.12 10.44
C ASN A 164 31.74 40.46 11.56
N GLU A 165 32.32 41.28 12.44
CA GLU A 165 32.95 40.89 13.70
C GLU A 165 32.27 41.55 14.93
N GLY A 166 31.23 42.37 14.69
CA GLY A 166 30.50 43.13 15.69
C GLY A 166 29.20 42.47 16.12
N THR A 167 28.18 43.28 16.42
CA THR A 167 26.82 42.80 16.73
C THR A 167 25.81 43.54 15.87
N VAL A 168 25.05 42.79 15.09
CA VAL A 168 23.99 43.28 14.19
C VAL A 168 22.66 42.73 14.68
N SER A 169 21.75 43.62 15.01
CA SER A 169 20.37 43.31 15.39
C SER A 169 19.43 43.98 14.40
N VAL A 170 18.48 43.21 13.87
CA VAL A 170 17.33 43.76 13.15
C VAL A 170 16.05 43.53 13.94
N ARG A 171 15.02 44.33 13.67
CA ARG A 171 13.73 44.25 14.38
C ARG A 171 13.03 42.91 14.12
N ASP A 172 12.04 42.56 14.93
CA ASP A 172 11.21 41.38 14.72
C ASP A 172 10.51 41.42 13.35
N HIS A 173 10.63 40.34 12.57
CA HIS A 173 10.30 40.23 11.14
C HIS A 173 11.19 41.04 10.17
N GLY A 174 12.30 41.61 10.63
CA GLY A 174 13.28 42.31 9.80
C GLY A 174 14.19 41.37 9.00
N LEU A 175 14.82 41.92 7.96
CA LEU A 175 15.81 41.25 7.13
C LEU A 175 17.23 41.69 7.50
N ALA A 176 18.19 40.77 7.54
CA ALA A 176 19.63 41.05 7.50
C ALA A 176 20.26 40.32 6.30
N ALA A 177 20.52 41.02 5.19
CA ALA A 177 21.10 40.46 3.97
C ALA A 177 22.51 41.02 3.71
N PHE A 178 23.53 40.15 3.75
CA PHE A 178 24.90 40.48 3.36
C PHE A 178 25.21 39.79 2.03
N VAL A 179 25.51 40.57 0.98
CA VAL A 179 25.70 40.05 -0.38
C VAL A 179 26.90 40.69 -1.07
N ALA A 180 27.92 39.90 -1.38
CA ALA A 180 29.14 40.35 -2.05
C ALA A 180 29.90 39.13 -2.61
N PRO A 181 30.98 39.28 -3.40
CA PRO A 181 31.80 38.15 -3.83
C PRO A 181 32.27 37.25 -2.66
N GLY A 182 32.58 37.84 -1.50
CA GLY A 182 32.79 37.10 -0.25
C GLY A 182 31.99 37.68 0.93
N VAL A 183 31.56 36.80 1.84
CA VAL A 183 30.82 37.18 3.05
C VAL A 183 31.35 36.39 4.25
N ARG A 184 31.71 37.09 5.35
CA ARG A 184 32.16 36.44 6.60
C ARG A 184 31.42 36.97 7.81
N ASN A 185 30.84 36.06 8.62
CA ASN A 185 30.33 36.37 9.95
C ASN A 185 31.19 35.68 11.03
N SER A 186 31.93 36.47 11.80
CA SER A 186 32.56 36.08 13.07
C SER A 186 31.98 36.82 14.28
N GLY A 187 31.00 37.69 14.05
CA GLY A 187 30.25 38.43 15.06
C GLY A 187 28.93 37.73 15.40
N VAL A 188 27.93 38.55 15.76
CA VAL A 188 26.55 38.10 16.01
C VAL A 188 25.60 38.79 15.04
N ILE A 189 24.65 38.05 14.48
CA ILE A 189 23.51 38.56 13.70
C ILE A 189 22.21 38.01 14.31
N THR A 190 21.24 38.89 14.61
CA THR A 190 19.96 38.53 15.23
C THR A 190 18.77 39.08 14.43
N ALA A 191 17.84 38.22 14.03
CA ALA A 191 16.65 38.57 13.22
C ALA A 191 15.42 37.73 13.63
N ARG A 192 14.86 37.96 14.82
CA ARG A 192 13.77 37.11 15.36
C ARG A 192 12.53 37.17 14.46
N PHE A 193 11.96 36.01 14.14
CA PHE A 193 10.84 35.86 13.19
C PHE A 193 11.05 36.49 11.80
N GLY A 194 12.29 36.82 11.44
CA GLY A 194 12.68 37.44 10.19
C GLY A 194 13.67 36.57 9.42
N THR A 195 14.45 37.19 8.53
CA THR A 195 15.38 36.45 7.66
C THR A 195 16.81 36.95 7.81
N VAL A 196 17.78 36.05 7.91
CA VAL A 196 19.20 36.35 7.68
C VAL A 196 19.65 35.67 6.40
N SER A 197 20.24 36.44 5.47
CA SER A 197 20.84 35.88 4.27
C SER A 197 22.31 36.29 4.15
N LEU A 198 23.19 35.32 3.98
CA LEU A 198 24.60 35.54 3.64
C LEU A 198 24.84 34.92 2.25
N ALA A 199 25.03 35.75 1.23
CA ALA A 199 25.08 35.28 -0.16
C ALA A 199 26.38 35.70 -0.86
N SER A 200 27.07 34.74 -1.49
CA SER A 200 28.18 35.04 -2.39
C SER A 200 27.68 35.26 -3.82
N GLY A 201 27.95 36.43 -4.38
CA GLY A 201 27.58 36.80 -5.75
C GLY A 201 27.99 38.23 -6.11
N ASN A 202 28.01 38.55 -7.40
CA ASN A 202 28.28 39.90 -7.91
C ASN A 202 27.00 40.73 -8.06
N THR A 203 25.84 40.11 -8.28
CA THR A 203 24.53 40.79 -8.42
C THR A 203 23.36 39.93 -7.90
N PHE A 204 22.30 40.57 -7.41
CA PHE A 204 21.16 39.86 -6.83
C PHE A 204 19.83 40.64 -6.94
N ALA A 205 18.73 39.90 -6.79
CA ALA A 205 17.42 40.43 -6.44
C ALA A 205 17.03 39.92 -5.05
N LEU A 206 16.33 40.74 -4.29
CA LEU A 206 15.71 40.36 -3.02
C LEU A 206 14.21 40.24 -3.22
N ASP A 207 13.65 39.07 -2.94
CA ASP A 207 12.19 38.93 -2.83
C ASP A 207 11.75 39.30 -1.41
N LEU A 208 10.76 40.19 -1.32
CA LEU A 208 10.15 40.65 -0.05
C LEU A 208 8.72 40.11 0.15
N TYR A 209 8.15 39.42 -0.84
CA TYR A 209 6.74 39.00 -0.85
C TYR A 209 6.55 37.49 -1.10
N GLY A 210 7.55 36.81 -1.66
CA GLY A 210 7.66 35.35 -1.70
C GLY A 210 8.32 34.76 -0.44
N ASP A 211 9.37 33.97 -0.62
CA ASP A 211 10.04 33.22 0.46
C ASP A 211 11.02 34.04 1.34
N GLY A 212 11.25 35.31 0.98
CA GLY A 212 12.15 36.22 1.69
C GLY A 212 13.64 35.99 1.42
N LEU A 213 14.00 35.21 0.39
CA LEU A 213 15.38 34.86 0.07
C LEU A 213 16.07 35.82 -0.92
N VAL A 214 17.40 35.79 -0.90
CA VAL A 214 18.25 36.45 -1.90
C VAL A 214 18.33 35.57 -3.14
N SER A 215 17.77 36.04 -4.24
CA SER A 215 17.90 35.43 -5.57
C SER A 215 19.16 35.95 -6.26
N LEU A 216 20.21 35.13 -6.30
CA LEU A 216 21.42 35.39 -7.08
C LEU A 216 21.11 35.41 -8.59
N ALA A 217 21.88 36.17 -9.38
CA ALA A 217 21.67 36.23 -10.82
C ALA A 217 21.99 34.89 -11.52
N ILE A 218 21.21 34.56 -12.56
CA ILE A 218 21.42 33.35 -13.35
C ILE A 218 22.75 33.46 -14.11
N GLY A 219 23.67 32.53 -13.85
CA GLY A 219 25.02 32.55 -14.42
C GLY A 219 25.98 33.52 -13.72
N ASP A 220 25.71 33.91 -12.47
CA ASP A 220 26.67 34.65 -11.65
C ASP A 220 27.85 33.74 -11.23
N GLU A 221 29.08 34.27 -11.32
CA GLU A 221 30.32 33.52 -11.16
C GLU A 221 31.39 34.37 -10.46
N ILE A 222 32.07 33.79 -9.46
CA ILE A 222 33.21 34.43 -8.81
C ILE A 222 34.49 34.00 -9.54
N THR A 223 35.06 34.92 -10.33
CA THR A 223 36.17 34.65 -11.25
C THR A 223 37.55 35.12 -10.77
N GLU A 224 37.62 35.79 -9.62
CA GLU A 224 38.85 36.34 -9.04
C GLU A 224 39.04 35.86 -7.58
N ASP A 225 40.25 36.03 -7.04
CA ASP A 225 40.56 35.66 -5.67
C ASP A 225 40.02 36.74 -4.71
N VAL A 226 38.94 36.41 -3.99
CA VAL A 226 38.28 37.34 -3.07
C VAL A 226 39.15 37.63 -1.84
N ILE A 227 39.18 38.88 -1.39
CA ILE A 227 39.95 39.36 -0.24
C ILE A 227 39.02 39.62 0.94
N ASP A 228 39.40 39.16 2.13
CA ASP A 228 38.81 39.58 3.40
C ASP A 228 39.24 41.03 3.64
N VAL A 229 38.31 41.98 3.48
CA VAL A 229 38.63 43.42 3.51
C VAL A 229 38.97 43.95 4.91
N ALA A 230 38.83 43.14 5.97
CA ALA A 230 39.25 43.48 7.33
C ALA A 230 40.72 43.10 7.62
N THR A 231 41.27 42.10 6.92
CA THR A 231 42.60 41.53 7.17
C THR A 231 43.56 41.62 5.98
N GLY A 232 43.05 41.83 4.77
CA GLY A 232 43.84 41.86 3.53
C GLY A 232 44.31 40.48 3.06
N ALA A 233 43.74 39.38 3.58
CA ALA A 233 44.05 38.03 3.19
C ALA A 233 43.07 37.48 2.14
N VAL A 234 43.52 36.58 1.26
CA VAL A 234 42.63 35.85 0.35
C VAL A 234 41.69 34.95 1.15
N MET A 235 40.39 35.02 0.86
CA MET A 235 39.36 34.17 1.46
C MET A 235 39.44 32.76 0.88
N ALA A 236 39.59 31.76 1.74
CA ALA A 236 39.59 30.35 1.34
C ALA A 236 38.17 29.80 1.11
N ASP A 237 37.15 30.48 1.63
CA ASP A 237 35.73 30.13 1.54
C ASP A 237 34.93 31.37 1.14
N LEU A 238 33.97 31.26 0.22
CA LEU A 238 33.21 32.44 -0.25
C LEU A 238 32.18 32.95 0.77
N VAL A 239 31.40 32.05 1.38
CA VAL A 239 30.51 32.37 2.51
C VAL A 239 30.97 31.61 3.75
N LYS A 240 31.36 32.34 4.80
CA LYS A 240 31.87 31.74 6.04
C LYS A 240 31.10 32.23 7.28
N ASN A 241 30.55 31.30 8.06
CA ASN A 241 30.04 31.59 9.41
C ASN A 241 30.91 30.89 10.46
N GLU A 242 31.61 31.69 11.25
CA GLU A 242 32.41 31.26 12.42
C GLU A 242 31.92 31.93 13.73
N GLY A 243 30.92 32.82 13.63
CA GLY A 243 30.24 33.48 14.75
C GLY A 243 28.87 32.87 15.04
N THR A 244 27.89 33.73 15.32
CA THR A 244 26.50 33.32 15.61
C THR A 244 25.51 34.02 14.70
N ILE A 245 24.52 33.29 14.22
CA ILE A 245 23.33 33.79 13.52
C ILE A 245 22.10 33.23 14.24
N SER A 246 21.14 34.07 14.63
CA SER A 246 19.92 33.64 15.33
C SER A 246 18.66 34.32 14.77
N ALA A 247 17.81 33.53 14.12
CA ALA A 247 16.56 33.94 13.47
C ALA A 247 15.37 33.05 13.90
N ASN A 248 15.30 32.73 15.19
CA ASN A 248 14.25 31.87 15.77
C ASN A 248 12.83 32.32 15.35
N GLY A 249 12.02 31.37 14.88
CA GLY A 249 10.69 31.60 14.28
C GLY A 249 10.70 32.16 12.86
N GLY A 250 11.85 32.12 12.17
CA GLY A 250 12.11 32.65 10.83
C GLY A 250 13.19 31.86 10.09
N THR A 251 13.96 32.51 9.21
CA THR A 251 14.80 31.84 8.20
C THR A 251 16.27 32.27 8.26
N VAL A 252 17.21 31.33 8.08
CA VAL A 252 18.62 31.62 7.76
C VAL A 252 19.02 30.93 6.46
N ALA A 253 19.55 31.69 5.51
CA ALA A 253 20.03 31.18 4.23
C ALA A 253 21.47 31.60 3.94
N LEU A 254 22.38 30.62 3.87
CA LEU A 254 23.73 30.78 3.33
C LEU A 254 23.71 30.26 1.89
N THR A 255 24.05 31.11 0.91
CA THR A 255 24.01 30.75 -0.52
C THR A 255 25.27 31.18 -1.26
N ALA A 256 25.65 30.47 -2.33
CA ALA A 256 26.84 30.84 -3.10
C ALA A 256 26.68 30.63 -4.62
N ALA A 257 27.13 31.64 -5.37
CA ALA A 257 27.38 31.59 -6.80
C ALA A 257 28.51 30.61 -7.16
N THR A 258 28.70 30.33 -8.46
CA THR A 258 29.73 29.38 -8.90
C THR A 258 31.13 29.98 -8.70
N ALA A 259 31.97 29.36 -7.88
CA ALA A 259 33.40 29.68 -7.82
C ALA A 259 34.12 29.13 -9.05
N ARG A 260 34.90 29.97 -9.75
CA ARG A 260 35.83 29.53 -10.83
C ARG A 260 37.30 29.50 -10.41
N THR A 261 37.68 30.23 -9.36
CA THR A 261 38.99 30.12 -8.71
C THR A 261 39.04 28.92 -7.76
N ALA A 262 40.24 28.48 -7.38
CA ALA A 262 40.44 27.31 -6.54
C ALA A 262 40.23 27.63 -5.04
N VAL A 263 38.98 27.84 -4.65
CA VAL A 263 38.54 27.94 -3.25
C VAL A 263 38.59 26.58 -2.54
N ASN A 264 38.66 26.57 -1.21
CA ASN A 264 38.53 25.35 -0.42
C ASN A 264 37.06 24.90 -0.37
N SER A 265 36.15 25.83 -0.07
CA SER A 265 34.69 25.63 -0.03
C SER A 265 34.00 26.86 -0.63
N VAL A 266 32.74 26.74 -1.02
CA VAL A 266 31.90 27.91 -1.31
C VAL A 266 31.08 28.34 -0.09
N ILE A 267 30.70 27.39 0.77
CA ILE A 267 30.05 27.65 2.06
C ILE A 267 30.80 26.90 3.16
N ASN A 268 31.10 27.56 4.29
CA ASN A 268 31.76 26.97 5.45
C ASN A 268 31.14 27.46 6.77
N ASN A 269 30.41 26.59 7.48
CA ASN A 269 29.84 26.87 8.80
C ASN A 269 30.59 26.13 9.92
N THR A 270 31.48 26.84 10.60
CA THR A 270 32.12 26.38 11.85
C THR A 270 31.48 27.00 13.10
N GLY A 271 30.60 27.99 12.92
CA GLY A 271 29.89 28.71 13.98
C GLY A 271 28.52 28.12 14.30
N VAL A 272 27.66 28.96 14.87
CA VAL A 272 26.27 28.62 15.26
C VAL A 272 25.29 29.30 14.30
N ILE A 273 24.31 28.52 13.81
CA ILE A 273 23.10 29.01 13.16
C ILE A 273 21.89 28.46 13.90
N GLU A 274 21.05 29.37 14.40
CA GLU A 274 19.79 29.07 15.08
C GLU A 274 18.61 29.64 14.26
N ALA A 275 17.65 28.79 13.95
CA ALA A 275 16.32 29.16 13.45
C ALA A 275 15.28 28.25 14.14
N ASN A 276 15.32 28.22 15.47
CA ASN A 276 14.44 27.36 16.29
C ASN A 276 12.96 27.72 16.11
N SER A 277 12.08 26.72 16.09
CA SER A 277 10.62 26.93 16.00
C SER A 277 10.09 27.73 17.18
N VAL A 278 9.14 28.64 16.94
CA VAL A 278 8.52 29.46 18.00
C VAL A 278 7.00 29.40 17.88
N GLY A 279 6.36 28.67 18.80
CA GLY A 279 4.94 28.38 18.74
C GLY A 279 4.63 27.48 17.54
N MET A 280 3.71 27.93 16.69
CA MET A 280 3.35 27.27 15.41
C MET A 280 4.21 27.72 14.21
N ARG A 281 5.23 28.57 14.42
CA ARG A 281 6.14 28.99 13.34
C ARG A 281 7.41 28.17 13.38
N ASN A 282 7.48 27.18 12.50
CA ASN A 282 8.69 26.41 12.22
C ASN A 282 9.74 27.34 11.60
N GLY A 283 11.00 27.23 12.02
CA GLY A 283 12.09 27.97 11.39
C GLY A 283 12.80 27.14 10.31
N LYS A 284 13.54 27.81 9.42
CA LYS A 284 14.21 27.18 8.27
C LYS A 284 15.69 27.58 8.19
N ILE A 285 16.56 26.60 8.01
CA ILE A 285 17.99 26.78 7.71
C ILE A 285 18.26 26.23 6.30
N ILE A 286 18.91 27.01 5.45
CA ILE A 286 19.30 26.62 4.09
C ILE A 286 20.78 26.91 3.88
N LEU A 287 21.57 25.90 3.51
CA LEU A 287 22.95 26.03 3.05
C LEU A 287 23.00 25.55 1.59
N GLY A 288 22.89 26.49 0.64
CA GLY A 288 22.70 26.19 -0.79
C GLY A 288 23.85 26.61 -1.68
N ALA A 289 24.61 25.63 -2.18
CA ALA A 289 25.60 25.81 -3.24
C ALA A 289 25.11 25.20 -4.56
N GLN A 290 25.74 25.62 -5.67
CA GLN A 290 25.54 25.00 -6.98
C GLN A 290 25.98 23.53 -6.98
N THR A 291 25.29 22.68 -7.74
CA THR A 291 25.55 21.23 -7.84
C THR A 291 26.20 20.88 -9.18
N ALA A 292 26.55 19.61 -9.42
CA ALA A 292 27.09 19.17 -10.71
C ALA A 292 26.14 19.41 -11.90
N SER A 293 24.83 19.48 -11.68
CA SER A 293 23.82 19.75 -12.72
C SER A 293 23.58 21.24 -12.98
N SER A 294 23.88 22.12 -12.02
CA SER A 294 23.60 23.57 -12.11
C SER A 294 24.84 24.46 -12.31
N ARG A 295 26.03 24.00 -11.91
CA ARG A 295 27.28 24.77 -12.02
C ARG A 295 27.79 24.90 -13.46
N ALA A 296 28.70 25.84 -13.68
CA ALA A 296 29.41 25.96 -14.95
C ALA A 296 30.29 24.71 -15.24
N PRO A 297 30.28 24.17 -16.48
CA PRO A 297 30.99 22.92 -16.83
C PRO A 297 32.52 22.94 -16.64
N ALA A 298 33.12 24.12 -16.53
CA ALA A 298 34.57 24.30 -16.33
C ALA A 298 34.95 24.73 -14.91
N ALA A 299 33.99 24.83 -13.98
CA ALA A 299 34.26 25.17 -12.59
C ALA A 299 34.92 24.01 -11.81
N PRO A 300 35.70 24.29 -10.74
CA PRO A 300 36.03 23.31 -9.71
C PRO A 300 34.77 22.76 -9.01
N ARG A 301 34.94 21.74 -8.17
CA ARG A 301 33.81 21.19 -7.41
C ARG A 301 33.33 22.16 -6.33
N GLN A 302 32.02 22.38 -6.26
CA GLN A 302 31.41 23.34 -5.35
C GLN A 302 31.15 22.70 -3.98
N THR A 303 32.08 22.90 -3.03
CA THR A 303 32.05 22.20 -1.73
C THR A 303 31.34 23.00 -0.63
N VAL A 304 30.47 22.35 0.15
CA VAL A 304 29.85 22.87 1.38
C VAL A 304 30.44 22.18 2.60
N ARG A 305 30.83 22.95 3.63
CA ARG A 305 31.37 22.44 4.90
C ARG A 305 30.55 22.85 6.11
N VAL A 306 30.33 21.90 7.02
CA VAL A 306 29.68 22.13 8.32
C VAL A 306 30.45 21.42 9.43
N SER A 307 30.93 22.17 10.42
CA SER A 307 31.56 21.64 11.64
C SER A 307 31.11 22.35 12.92
N GLY A 308 30.01 23.11 12.84
CA GLY A 308 29.41 23.85 13.94
C GLY A 308 28.00 23.36 14.26
N THR A 309 27.16 24.27 14.78
CA THR A 309 25.76 23.96 15.10
C THR A 309 24.83 24.53 14.04
N LEU A 310 23.90 23.71 13.55
CA LEU A 310 22.68 24.10 12.86
C LEU A 310 21.49 23.65 13.72
N SER A 311 20.69 24.58 14.23
CA SER A 311 19.58 24.25 15.14
C SER A 311 18.29 24.94 14.70
N ALA A 312 17.31 24.13 14.31
CA ALA A 312 15.95 24.52 13.98
C ALA A 312 14.93 23.83 14.91
N ALA A 313 15.35 23.50 16.14
CA ALA A 313 14.55 22.70 17.07
C ALA A 313 13.35 23.48 17.64
N ALA A 314 12.29 22.78 18.06
CA ALA A 314 11.20 23.35 18.85
C ALA A 314 11.46 23.09 20.35
N PRO A 315 11.65 24.14 21.18
CA PRO A 315 12.00 23.96 22.59
C PRO A 315 10.83 23.45 23.42
N ALA A 316 11.14 22.61 24.40
CA ALA A 316 10.21 21.95 25.33
C ALA A 316 9.11 22.86 25.91
N ARG A 317 7.96 22.24 26.21
CA ARG A 317 6.68 22.86 26.48
C ARG A 317 6.72 23.86 27.63
N SER A 318 6.44 25.11 27.30
CA SER A 318 6.21 26.14 28.31
C SER A 318 4.98 25.79 29.15
N LEU A 319 5.07 25.91 30.47
CA LEU A 319 3.97 25.69 31.42
C LEU A 319 2.85 26.76 31.35
N ARG A 320 2.65 27.39 30.18
CA ARG A 320 1.64 28.40 29.87
C ARG A 320 0.62 27.80 28.89
N PRO A 321 -0.65 27.61 29.25
CA PRO A 321 -1.63 26.86 28.44
C PRO A 321 -1.95 27.38 27.03
N THR A 322 -1.42 28.54 26.63
CA THR A 322 -1.80 29.27 25.41
C THR A 322 -0.71 29.31 24.33
N ALA A 323 0.42 28.63 24.54
CA ALA A 323 1.51 28.53 23.57
C ALA A 323 2.10 27.12 23.61
N ARG A 324 1.59 26.24 22.75
CA ARG A 324 2.24 24.96 22.42
C ARG A 324 3.47 25.25 21.55
N PRO A 325 4.65 24.67 21.83
CA PRO A 325 5.71 24.56 20.84
C PRO A 325 5.37 23.40 19.90
N GLY A 326 5.30 23.67 18.60
CA GLY A 326 5.00 22.67 17.58
C GLY A 326 6.17 21.73 17.29
N SER A 327 6.20 21.24 16.05
CA SER A 327 7.23 20.36 15.54
C SER A 327 8.56 21.09 15.28
N GLY A 328 9.65 20.32 15.15
CA GLY A 328 10.94 20.83 14.69
C GLY A 328 10.85 21.49 13.30
N GLY A 329 11.79 22.40 13.02
CA GLY A 329 11.91 23.12 11.75
C GLY A 329 12.61 22.32 10.65
N THR A 330 13.01 23.04 9.59
CA THR A 330 13.66 22.44 8.41
C THR A 330 15.12 22.85 8.31
N ILE A 331 16.03 21.89 8.09
CA ILE A 331 17.45 22.14 7.79
C ILE A 331 17.78 21.49 6.44
N GLN A 332 18.14 22.30 5.44
CA GLN A 332 18.46 21.87 4.09
C GLN A 332 19.92 22.23 3.74
N ILE A 333 20.68 21.25 3.23
CA ILE A 333 22.07 21.41 2.81
C ILE A 333 22.23 20.83 1.40
N THR A 334 22.52 21.68 0.41
CA THR A 334 22.71 21.29 -1.00
C THR A 334 24.01 21.88 -1.58
N GLY A 335 24.63 21.15 -2.50
CA GLY A 335 25.92 21.48 -3.11
C GLY A 335 26.52 20.26 -3.80
N GLU A 336 27.57 20.42 -4.60
CA GLU A 336 28.17 19.29 -5.33
C GLU A 336 28.90 18.29 -4.42
N ASP A 337 29.74 18.78 -3.50
CA ASP A 337 30.37 17.95 -2.48
C ASP A 337 30.00 18.50 -1.09
N ILE A 338 29.44 17.66 -0.21
CA ILE A 338 29.05 18.05 1.14
C ILE A 338 29.92 17.31 2.16
N GLN A 339 30.55 18.07 3.06
CA GLN A 339 31.48 17.54 4.07
C GLN A 339 31.08 18.04 5.47
N ILE A 340 30.66 17.12 6.33
CA ILE A 340 30.16 17.41 7.67
C ILE A 340 31.07 16.70 8.69
N THR A 341 31.53 17.41 9.72
CA THR A 341 32.60 16.94 10.60
C THR A 341 32.47 17.52 12.01
N GLY A 342 32.11 16.68 12.99
CA GLY A 342 31.85 17.11 14.38
C GLY A 342 30.69 18.09 14.54
N ALA A 343 29.72 18.07 13.64
CA ALA A 343 28.60 19.02 13.64
C ALA A 343 27.45 18.57 14.56
N THR A 344 26.66 19.54 15.03
CA THR A 344 25.35 19.29 15.64
C THR A 344 24.27 19.84 14.72
N ILE A 345 23.43 18.95 14.18
CA ILE A 345 22.30 19.29 13.31
C ILE A 345 21.02 18.86 14.03
N ASP A 346 20.27 19.83 14.54
CA ASP A 346 19.15 19.58 15.46
C ASP A 346 17.86 20.25 14.97
N ALA A 347 16.93 19.42 14.51
CA ALA A 347 15.56 19.74 14.13
C ALA A 347 14.57 18.91 14.98
N SER A 348 14.90 18.63 16.25
CA SER A 348 13.96 17.99 17.18
C SER A 348 12.80 18.91 17.59
N GLY A 349 11.74 18.37 18.21
CA GLY A 349 10.64 19.18 18.71
C GLY A 349 9.81 18.52 19.81
N SER A 350 8.93 19.27 20.48
CA SER A 350 8.08 18.73 21.56
C SER A 350 6.85 17.99 21.04
N GLU A 351 6.10 18.60 20.12
CA GLU A 351 4.88 18.04 19.51
C GLU A 351 5.17 17.40 18.13
N GLY A 352 6.42 16.94 17.91
CA GLY A 352 6.86 16.22 16.69
C GLY A 352 8.28 16.58 16.22
N GLY A 353 8.90 15.69 15.47
CA GLY A 353 10.19 15.94 14.82
C GLY A 353 10.11 16.88 13.60
N GLY A 354 11.23 17.48 13.23
CA GLY A 354 11.37 18.34 12.05
C GLY A 354 11.89 17.61 10.81
N THR A 355 12.50 18.34 9.88
CA THR A 355 13.03 17.79 8.62
C THR A 355 14.49 18.19 8.40
N VAL A 356 15.34 17.22 8.05
CA VAL A 356 16.75 17.42 7.68
C VAL A 356 17.03 16.80 6.31
N LEU A 357 17.49 17.60 5.35
CA LEU A 357 17.78 17.19 3.97
C LEU A 357 19.23 17.52 3.63
N ILE A 358 20.03 16.51 3.29
CA ILE A 358 21.47 16.64 3.05
C ILE A 358 21.82 15.96 1.72
N GLY A 359 22.14 16.77 0.71
CA GLY A 359 22.53 16.30 -0.62
C GLY A 359 21.39 15.77 -1.49
N GLY A 360 20.14 15.90 -1.05
CA GLY A 360 18.95 15.56 -1.83
C GLY A 360 17.70 15.49 -0.94
N ASP A 361 16.62 15.04 -1.55
CA ASP A 361 15.39 14.59 -0.89
C ASP A 361 15.13 13.12 -1.27
N TYR A 362 14.01 12.55 -0.85
CA TYR A 362 13.65 11.14 -0.98
C TYR A 362 14.05 10.52 -2.34
N LEU A 363 14.90 9.49 -2.30
CA LEU A 363 15.46 8.80 -3.48
C LEU A 363 16.02 9.73 -4.56
N GLY A 364 16.66 10.84 -4.15
CA GLY A 364 17.22 11.86 -5.03
C GLY A 364 16.17 12.71 -5.75
N GLY A 365 14.95 12.78 -5.23
CA GLY A 365 13.83 13.45 -5.90
C GLY A 365 13.31 12.69 -7.13
N ARG A 366 13.51 11.37 -7.21
CA ARG A 366 13.03 10.52 -8.31
C ARG A 366 11.67 9.90 -7.97
N GLN A 367 10.75 9.86 -8.92
CA GLN A 367 9.56 8.98 -8.81
C GLN A 367 10.00 7.53 -9.06
N ILE A 368 9.61 6.61 -8.18
CA ILE A 368 10.05 5.20 -8.21
C ILE A 368 9.20 4.31 -9.12
N ASP A 369 9.84 3.28 -9.66
CA ASP A 369 9.19 2.01 -10.01
C ASP A 369 9.11 1.11 -8.76
N GLU A 370 7.97 0.46 -8.55
CA GLU A 370 7.49 0.04 -7.22
C GLU A 370 8.11 -1.27 -6.66
N MET A 371 9.42 -1.35 -6.39
CA MET A 371 9.97 -2.52 -5.69
C MET A 371 9.62 -2.54 -4.19
N PHE A 372 9.75 -1.39 -3.52
CA PHE A 372 9.24 -1.13 -2.16
C PHE A 372 8.61 0.27 -2.09
N PRO A 373 7.33 0.44 -2.43
CA PRO A 373 6.66 1.73 -2.31
C PRO A 373 6.46 2.07 -0.82
N ILE A 374 7.26 2.99 -0.30
CA ILE A 374 7.19 3.49 1.08
C ILE A 374 6.53 4.89 1.15
N GLY A 375 5.59 5.15 0.23
CA GLY A 375 4.78 6.36 0.18
C GLY A 375 5.37 7.47 -0.70
N GLU A 376 4.55 8.08 -1.58
CA GLU A 376 4.96 9.30 -2.30
C GLU A 376 4.99 10.52 -1.37
N ASP A 377 4.17 10.51 -0.30
CA ASP A 377 4.00 11.59 0.69
C ASP A 377 5.27 11.90 1.54
N ILE A 378 6.39 11.19 1.33
CA ILE A 378 7.68 11.47 1.99
C ILE A 378 8.44 12.62 1.31
N ARG A 379 8.22 12.83 0.01
CA ARG A 379 8.93 13.82 -0.81
C ARG A 379 8.50 15.25 -0.46
N GLU A 380 9.41 16.23 -0.56
CA GLU A 380 9.05 17.65 -0.59
C GLU A 380 8.28 18.01 -1.89
N ASP A 381 7.32 18.95 -1.78
CA ASP A 381 6.57 19.52 -2.92
C ASP A 381 7.43 20.37 -3.89
N TYR A 382 8.74 20.47 -3.67
CA TYR A 382 9.68 21.25 -4.46
C TYR A 382 10.96 20.46 -4.78
N ASP A 383 11.62 20.79 -5.88
CA ASP A 383 12.86 20.10 -6.29
C ASP A 383 14.04 20.46 -5.38
N VAL A 384 14.63 19.44 -4.74
CA VAL A 384 15.84 19.55 -3.92
C VAL A 384 17.03 19.06 -4.74
N ALA A 385 17.95 19.96 -5.05
CA ALA A 385 19.10 19.66 -5.91
C ALA A 385 20.07 18.65 -5.27
N THR A 386 20.45 17.64 -6.05
CA THR A 386 21.27 16.51 -5.59
C THR A 386 22.77 16.83 -5.49
N ALA A 387 23.44 16.23 -4.50
CA ALA A 387 24.89 16.27 -4.34
C ALA A 387 25.55 15.16 -5.14
N THR A 388 26.79 15.38 -5.57
CA THR A 388 27.63 14.32 -6.15
C THR A 388 28.26 13.46 -5.05
N THR A 389 28.69 14.06 -3.93
CA THR A 389 29.17 13.30 -2.75
C THR A 389 28.67 13.88 -1.43
N VAL A 390 28.43 13.01 -0.45
CA VAL A 390 28.12 13.36 0.95
C VAL A 390 29.03 12.58 1.88
N THR A 391 29.79 13.26 2.73
CA THR A 391 30.64 12.66 3.76
C THR A 391 30.31 13.23 5.13
N VAL A 392 29.98 12.37 6.09
CA VAL A 392 29.63 12.72 7.48
C VAL A 392 30.39 11.84 8.48
N ASP A 393 31.05 12.45 9.46
CA ASP A 393 31.85 11.72 10.47
C ASP A 393 31.05 11.21 11.68
N ASN A 394 31.64 10.30 12.46
CA ASN A 394 31.01 9.73 13.66
C ASN A 394 30.77 10.74 14.82
N PRO A 395 31.65 11.72 15.08
CA PRO A 395 31.34 12.82 16.02
C PRO A 395 30.13 13.68 15.65
N THR A 396 29.63 13.64 14.41
CA THR A 396 28.42 14.37 14.02
C THR A 396 27.15 13.74 14.60
N THR A 397 26.22 14.59 15.04
CA THR A 397 24.85 14.19 15.43
C THR A 397 23.83 14.91 14.57
N ILE A 398 22.88 14.15 14.04
CA ILE A 398 21.72 14.61 13.26
C ILE A 398 20.46 14.14 14.00
N ASN A 399 19.63 15.08 14.44
CA ASN A 399 18.47 14.79 15.30
C ASN A 399 17.20 15.45 14.75
N ALA A 400 16.20 14.65 14.40
CA ALA A 400 14.85 15.07 14.06
C ALA A 400 13.81 14.36 14.95
N SER A 401 14.13 14.10 16.22
CA SER A 401 13.24 13.38 17.13
C SER A 401 12.14 14.27 17.72
N ALA A 402 10.97 13.70 17.99
CA ALA A 402 10.06 14.22 19.01
C ALA A 402 10.66 14.04 20.41
N THR A 403 10.22 14.86 21.36
CA THR A 403 10.79 14.91 22.72
C THR A 403 9.76 14.93 23.86
N GLU A 404 8.48 15.16 23.56
CA GLU A 404 7.37 15.04 24.53
C GLU A 404 6.27 14.08 24.00
N ASP A 405 5.46 14.51 23.03
CA ASP A 405 4.30 13.74 22.52
C ASP A 405 4.09 14.04 21.03
N GLY A 406 4.46 13.10 20.15
CA GLY A 406 4.39 13.28 18.70
C GLY A 406 5.33 12.36 17.90
N ASP A 407 5.11 12.26 16.61
CA ASP A 407 5.88 11.40 15.70
C ASP A 407 7.30 11.92 15.45
N GLY A 408 8.21 11.00 15.14
CA GLY A 408 9.56 11.32 14.69
C GLY A 408 9.59 11.98 13.31
N GLY A 409 10.60 12.81 13.07
CA GLY A 409 10.74 13.62 11.86
C GLY A 409 11.39 12.90 10.68
N LYS A 410 11.76 13.68 9.66
CA LYS A 410 12.39 13.21 8.41
C LYS A 410 13.88 13.54 8.40
N VAL A 411 14.76 12.58 8.09
CA VAL A 411 16.19 12.80 7.84
C VAL A 411 16.61 12.11 6.54
N ILE A 412 17.25 12.83 5.61
CA ILE A 412 17.70 12.27 4.34
C ILE A 412 19.16 12.66 4.08
N LEU A 413 20.00 11.66 3.83
CA LEU A 413 21.37 11.80 3.30
C LEU A 413 21.40 11.11 1.92
N TRP A 414 21.56 11.89 0.86
CA TRP A 414 21.56 11.43 -0.54
C TRP A 414 22.78 11.93 -1.31
N SER A 415 23.26 11.15 -2.29
CA SER A 415 24.14 11.66 -3.34
C SER A 415 24.04 10.84 -4.64
N ASP A 416 24.55 11.38 -5.74
CA ASP A 416 24.50 10.77 -7.07
C ASP A 416 25.73 9.89 -7.39
N GLN A 417 26.74 9.83 -6.51
CA GLN A 417 27.94 8.99 -6.71
C GLN A 417 28.48 8.32 -5.44
N ALA A 418 28.55 9.02 -4.30
CA ALA A 418 29.15 8.47 -3.09
C ALA A 418 28.64 9.12 -1.79
N THR A 419 27.90 8.34 -1.00
CA THR A 419 27.47 8.70 0.36
C THR A 419 28.29 7.89 1.37
N THR A 420 28.97 8.56 2.30
CA THR A 420 29.75 7.92 3.38
C THR A 420 29.34 8.54 4.72
N THR A 421 28.83 7.74 5.66
CA THR A 421 28.42 8.25 6.98
C THR A 421 28.64 7.24 8.10
N SER A 422 29.12 7.73 9.26
CA SER A 422 29.14 6.99 10.53
C SER A 422 28.49 7.77 11.67
N ALA A 423 27.66 8.77 11.32
CA ALA A 423 27.04 9.70 12.26
C ALA A 423 26.03 9.05 13.22
N ASN A 424 25.64 9.83 14.22
CA ASN A 424 24.51 9.52 15.09
C ASN A 424 23.25 10.17 14.48
N ILE A 425 22.36 9.38 13.88
CA ILE A 425 21.17 9.84 13.15
C ILE A 425 19.91 9.37 13.89
N LEU A 426 19.15 10.32 14.42
CA LEU A 426 18.03 10.08 15.35
C LEU A 426 16.74 10.71 14.83
N ALA A 427 15.65 9.94 14.82
CA ALA A 427 14.31 10.44 14.48
C ALA A 427 13.21 9.78 15.33
N TYR A 428 13.39 9.72 16.66
CA TYR A 428 12.45 9.05 17.56
C TYR A 428 11.06 9.72 17.60
N GLY A 429 10.01 8.91 17.76
CA GLY A 429 8.72 9.36 18.29
C GLY A 429 8.72 9.45 19.83
N ALA A 430 7.76 10.17 20.40
CA ALA A 430 7.62 10.39 21.84
C ALA A 430 6.15 10.24 22.32
N GLU A 431 5.98 9.82 23.57
CA GLU A 431 4.72 9.35 24.20
C GLU A 431 3.86 8.42 23.31
N HIS A 432 2.95 8.96 22.50
CA HIS A 432 2.05 8.17 21.64
C HIS A 432 2.52 8.11 20.18
N GLY A 433 3.51 8.92 19.80
CA GLY A 433 4.00 9.03 18.44
C GLY A 433 4.89 7.86 18.00
N THR A 434 4.83 7.56 16.72
CA THR A 434 5.65 6.57 16.02
C THR A 434 7.04 7.11 15.69
N GLY A 435 7.98 6.22 15.44
CA GLY A 435 9.29 6.58 14.90
C GLY A 435 9.20 7.25 13.53
N GLY A 436 10.17 8.11 13.22
CA GLY A 436 10.19 8.91 11.99
C GLY A 436 10.70 8.18 10.75
N PHE A 437 11.16 8.95 9.77
CA PHE A 437 11.77 8.45 8.54
C PHE A 437 13.23 8.86 8.43
N ILE A 438 14.11 7.89 8.14
CA ILE A 438 15.52 8.11 7.85
C ILE A 438 15.87 7.48 6.50
N GLU A 439 16.54 8.21 5.63
CA GLU A 439 17.20 7.67 4.44
C GLU A 439 18.70 7.96 4.48
N THR A 440 19.51 6.94 4.17
CA THR A 440 20.94 7.07 3.94
C THR A 440 21.30 6.28 2.68
N SER A 441 21.28 6.95 1.51
CA SER A 441 21.36 6.32 0.19
C SER A 441 22.35 7.03 -0.73
N SER A 442 22.59 6.43 -1.90
CA SER A 442 23.39 6.98 -2.99
C SER A 442 22.90 6.38 -4.31
N ALA A 443 22.88 7.12 -5.41
CA ALA A 443 22.65 6.52 -6.75
C ALA A 443 23.82 5.61 -7.22
N GLY A 444 24.89 5.53 -6.43
CA GLY A 444 26.01 4.63 -6.59
C GLY A 444 26.53 4.16 -5.23
N VAL A 445 27.75 4.54 -4.87
CA VAL A 445 28.45 3.97 -3.71
C VAL A 445 27.84 4.44 -2.39
N LEU A 446 27.54 3.50 -1.49
CA LEU A 446 27.08 3.76 -0.13
C LEU A 446 27.96 3.04 0.90
N SER A 447 28.62 3.79 1.77
CA SER A 447 29.53 3.25 2.79
C SER A 447 29.12 3.72 4.19
N LEU A 448 28.63 2.79 5.01
CA LEU A 448 28.27 3.02 6.41
C LEU A 448 29.15 2.17 7.34
N PRO A 449 30.37 2.63 7.69
CA PRO A 449 31.12 2.11 8.83
C PRO A 449 30.38 2.38 10.15
N GLU A 450 30.68 1.59 11.20
CA GLU A 450 30.09 1.65 12.54
C GLU A 450 29.63 3.05 12.97
N GLY A 451 28.30 3.21 13.05
CA GLY A 451 27.62 4.44 13.47
C GLY A 451 26.37 4.11 14.26
N TYR A 452 25.45 5.07 14.38
CA TYR A 452 24.20 4.85 15.10
C TYR A 452 23.02 5.48 14.37
N VAL A 453 22.17 4.66 13.75
CA VAL A 453 20.95 5.10 13.08
C VAL A 453 19.73 4.53 13.79
N SER A 454 18.76 5.38 14.10
CA SER A 454 17.57 5.00 14.87
C SER A 454 16.40 5.95 14.60
N ALA A 455 15.37 5.44 13.92
CA ALA A 455 14.08 6.11 13.81
C ALA A 455 13.17 5.79 15.02
N GLY A 456 13.50 4.77 15.82
CA GLY A 456 12.69 4.32 16.94
C GLY A 456 11.47 3.49 16.53
N GLN A 457 10.61 3.20 17.52
CA GLN A 457 9.55 2.20 17.41
C GLN A 457 8.54 2.51 16.30
N GLY A 458 8.51 1.65 15.27
CA GLY A 458 7.62 1.77 14.11
C GLY A 458 8.13 2.70 13.01
N GLY A 459 9.18 3.49 13.26
CA GLY A 459 9.83 4.32 12.25
C GLY A 459 10.56 3.49 11.20
N THR A 460 11.00 4.13 10.12
CA THR A 460 11.64 3.44 8.98
C THR A 460 13.02 4.02 8.68
N TRP A 461 13.97 3.14 8.39
CA TRP A 461 15.29 3.49 7.86
C TRP A 461 15.49 2.81 6.48
N LEU A 462 15.71 3.62 5.43
CA LEU A 462 15.97 3.20 4.06
C LEU A 462 17.46 3.33 3.69
N LEU A 463 17.94 2.33 2.94
CA LEU A 463 19.17 2.38 2.15
C LEU A 463 18.86 1.80 0.75
N ASP A 464 19.09 2.55 -0.33
CA ASP A 464 18.92 2.09 -1.73
C ASP A 464 20.08 2.52 -2.67
N PRO A 465 21.26 1.85 -2.59
CA PRO A 465 22.38 1.95 -3.53
C PRO A 465 22.30 0.96 -4.72
N GLU A 466 23.29 0.96 -5.61
CA GLU A 466 23.37 -0.05 -6.67
C GLU A 466 23.63 -1.48 -6.12
N GLN A 467 24.47 -1.64 -5.09
CA GLN A 467 24.63 -2.89 -4.33
C GLN A 467 24.75 -2.60 -2.83
N LEU A 468 24.38 -3.55 -1.96
CA LEU A 468 24.43 -3.34 -0.51
C LEU A 468 24.74 -4.63 0.25
N TYR A 469 25.80 -4.63 1.06
CA TYR A 469 26.19 -5.74 1.90
C TYR A 469 26.20 -5.37 3.39
N VAL A 470 25.42 -6.08 4.23
CA VAL A 470 25.56 -5.98 5.69
C VAL A 470 26.83 -6.74 6.09
N SER A 471 27.85 -6.01 6.55
CA SER A 471 29.21 -6.53 6.72
C SER A 471 30.03 -5.71 7.72
N ASN A 472 30.74 -6.41 8.60
CA ASN A 472 31.73 -5.82 9.51
C ASN A 472 33.11 -5.66 8.82
N GLU A 473 33.27 -6.18 7.60
CA GLU A 473 34.43 -5.92 6.74
C GLU A 473 34.09 -4.88 5.68
N ALA A 474 34.89 -3.81 5.61
CA ALA A 474 34.65 -2.63 4.75
C ALA A 474 34.85 -2.86 3.24
N ALA A 475 35.06 -4.10 2.81
CA ALA A 475 35.10 -4.47 1.39
C ALA A 475 34.68 -5.95 1.19
N VAL A 476 33.46 -6.19 0.74
CA VAL A 476 32.92 -7.55 0.52
C VAL A 476 33.15 -7.95 -0.94
N PHE A 477 33.93 -9.01 -1.18
CA PHE A 477 34.38 -9.44 -2.52
C PHE A 477 35.11 -8.38 -3.37
N GLY A 478 35.46 -7.22 -2.77
CA GLY A 478 36.05 -6.07 -3.46
C GLY A 478 35.09 -4.88 -3.62
N ASN A 479 33.80 -5.06 -3.36
CA ASN A 479 32.80 -3.98 -3.34
C ASN A 479 32.92 -3.17 -2.04
N THR A 480 32.92 -1.84 -2.15
CA THR A 480 32.96 -0.91 -1.00
C THR A 480 31.58 -0.45 -0.54
N GLU A 481 30.53 -1.11 -1.02
CA GLU A 481 29.13 -0.75 -0.77
C GLU A 481 28.57 -1.62 0.36
N TYR A 482 28.53 -1.06 1.57
CA TYR A 482 28.27 -1.83 2.79
C TYR A 482 27.66 -0.99 3.90
N VAL A 483 26.98 -1.67 4.83
CA VAL A 483 26.56 -1.14 6.13
C VAL A 483 27.03 -2.09 7.24
N ASP A 484 27.59 -1.53 8.30
CA ASP A 484 28.05 -2.32 9.45
C ASP A 484 26.88 -3.01 10.19
N ALA A 485 27.07 -4.29 10.56
CA ALA A 485 25.98 -5.07 11.14
C ALA A 485 25.54 -4.57 12.52
N ALA A 486 26.43 -4.01 13.34
CA ALA A 486 26.05 -3.44 14.63
C ALA A 486 25.18 -2.18 14.45
N THR A 487 25.34 -1.44 13.35
CA THR A 487 24.46 -0.31 13.01
C THR A 487 23.04 -0.80 12.66
N VAL A 488 22.92 -1.91 11.92
CA VAL A 488 21.63 -2.58 11.63
C VAL A 488 21.01 -3.20 12.88
N GLU A 489 21.81 -3.84 13.73
CA GLU A 489 21.36 -4.34 15.04
C GLU A 489 20.81 -3.20 15.91
N ASN A 490 21.54 -2.08 16.03
CA ASN A 490 21.11 -0.92 16.82
C ASN A 490 19.75 -0.36 16.36
N ALA A 491 19.55 -0.24 15.04
CA ALA A 491 18.27 0.18 14.48
C ALA A 491 17.14 -0.81 14.85
N LEU A 492 17.28 -2.10 14.58
CA LEU A 492 16.28 -3.12 14.92
C LEU A 492 16.01 -3.20 16.43
N ASN A 493 17.04 -3.00 17.26
CA ASN A 493 16.93 -2.98 18.73
C ASN A 493 16.22 -1.73 19.29
N SER A 494 16.08 -0.67 18.49
CA SER A 494 15.25 0.50 18.82
C SER A 494 13.77 0.36 18.40
N GLY A 495 13.43 -0.72 17.69
CA GLY A 495 12.12 -0.89 17.04
C GLY A 495 11.99 -0.20 15.67
N THR A 496 13.11 0.25 15.08
CA THR A 496 13.15 0.79 13.70
C THR A 496 12.95 -0.34 12.68
N ASN A 497 12.10 -0.12 11.69
CA ASN A 497 11.98 -0.95 10.50
C ASN A 497 13.13 -0.62 9.54
N VAL A 498 14.01 -1.59 9.26
CA VAL A 498 15.16 -1.40 8.37
C VAL A 498 14.82 -1.94 6.98
N THR A 499 15.08 -1.16 5.94
CA THR A 499 14.77 -1.49 4.55
C THR A 499 16.04 -1.37 3.71
N LEU A 500 16.62 -2.52 3.34
CA LEU A 500 17.84 -2.66 2.57
C LEU A 500 17.46 -3.02 1.12
N VAL A 501 17.55 -2.05 0.22
CA VAL A 501 17.22 -2.18 -1.19
C VAL A 501 18.50 -2.13 -2.02
N SER A 502 18.47 -2.67 -3.22
CA SER A 502 19.44 -2.34 -4.26
C SER A 502 18.79 -2.28 -5.64
N SER A 503 19.13 -1.27 -6.42
CA SER A 503 18.52 -1.03 -7.73
C SER A 503 19.56 -0.68 -8.80
N GLY A 504 19.53 -1.40 -9.92
CA GLY A 504 20.57 -1.33 -10.95
C GLY A 504 20.64 -2.57 -11.83
N ALA A 505 21.63 -2.61 -12.72
CA ALA A 505 21.83 -3.70 -13.69
C ALA A 505 22.56 -4.91 -13.10
N ASP A 506 23.39 -4.69 -12.08
CA ASP A 506 24.15 -5.73 -11.36
C ASP A 506 23.73 -5.80 -9.88
N ALA A 507 22.48 -5.40 -9.59
CA ALA A 507 22.00 -5.12 -8.23
C ALA A 507 22.01 -6.35 -7.30
N ARG A 508 22.49 -6.14 -6.08
CA ARG A 508 22.78 -7.20 -5.10
C ARG A 508 22.55 -6.72 -3.68
N THR A 509 21.72 -7.44 -2.92
CA THR A 509 21.55 -7.23 -1.47
C THR A 509 22.06 -8.45 -0.70
N GLY A 510 23.02 -8.26 0.21
CA GLY A 510 23.75 -9.33 0.89
C GLY A 510 23.76 -9.19 2.41
N ILE A 511 23.58 -10.29 3.13
CA ILE A 511 23.83 -10.39 4.57
C ILE A 511 25.07 -11.26 4.79
N ASN A 512 26.20 -10.65 5.12
CA ASN A 512 27.51 -11.29 5.23
C ASN A 512 28.12 -11.16 6.64
N SER A 513 27.42 -10.50 7.56
CA SER A 513 27.71 -10.48 8.99
C SER A 513 26.42 -10.66 9.77
N GLN A 514 26.52 -11.28 10.95
CA GLN A 514 25.37 -11.69 11.74
C GLN A 514 24.58 -10.49 12.29
N ILE A 515 23.25 -10.61 12.30
CA ILE A 515 22.33 -9.61 12.87
C ILE A 515 21.59 -10.23 14.06
N ARG A 516 21.67 -9.59 15.23
CA ARG A 516 20.94 -9.95 16.46
C ARG A 516 20.01 -8.82 16.94
N LYS A 517 18.70 -9.03 16.82
CA LYS A 517 17.69 -8.24 17.53
C LYS A 517 17.48 -8.84 18.93
N THR A 518 17.97 -8.16 19.96
CA THR A 518 17.94 -8.60 21.36
C THR A 518 17.15 -7.68 22.29
N ALA A 519 16.69 -6.52 21.79
CA ALA A 519 15.91 -5.53 22.52
C ALA A 519 14.84 -4.85 21.61
N GLY A 520 14.09 -3.90 22.18
CA GLY A 520 13.02 -3.16 21.48
C GLY A 520 11.69 -3.92 21.39
N GLY A 521 10.65 -3.23 20.91
CA GLY A 521 9.38 -3.86 20.52
C GLY A 521 9.49 -4.52 19.14
N ASN A 522 8.39 -4.70 18.43
CA ASN A 522 8.40 -5.33 17.11
C ASN A 522 9.14 -4.47 16.08
N ALA A 523 9.77 -5.11 15.09
CA ALA A 523 10.44 -4.42 13.97
C ALA A 523 10.36 -5.27 12.69
N ARG A 524 10.68 -4.66 11.55
CA ARG A 524 10.82 -5.34 10.26
C ARG A 524 12.23 -5.18 9.69
N LEU A 525 12.76 -6.23 9.07
CA LEU A 525 13.90 -6.19 8.17
C LEU A 525 13.43 -6.52 6.75
N SER A 526 13.26 -5.49 5.92
CA SER A 526 12.98 -5.65 4.49
C SER A 526 14.30 -5.76 3.74
N LEU A 527 14.45 -6.78 2.90
CA LEU A 527 15.60 -6.98 2.00
C LEU A 527 15.09 -7.05 0.57
N GLY A 528 15.72 -6.37 -0.38
CA GLY A 528 15.47 -6.73 -1.76
C GLY A 528 16.39 -6.12 -2.79
N SER A 529 16.24 -6.60 -4.02
CA SER A 529 17.13 -6.25 -5.12
C SER A 529 16.45 -6.41 -6.47
N SER A 530 16.75 -5.53 -7.44
CA SER A 530 16.39 -5.76 -8.84
C SER A 530 17.19 -6.90 -9.48
N GLY A 531 18.24 -7.40 -8.80
CA GLY A 531 18.95 -8.63 -9.12
C GLY A 531 18.71 -9.72 -8.06
N SER A 532 19.74 -10.01 -7.26
CA SER A 532 19.75 -11.14 -6.29
C SER A 532 19.73 -10.71 -4.82
N VAL A 533 19.21 -11.58 -3.94
CA VAL A 533 19.42 -11.48 -2.48
C VAL A 533 20.22 -12.69 -1.99
N SER A 534 21.22 -12.48 -1.13
CA SER A 534 21.99 -13.58 -0.51
C SER A 534 22.16 -13.41 1.00
N ILE A 535 21.89 -14.47 1.76
CA ILE A 535 21.99 -14.49 3.22
C ILE A 535 23.00 -15.57 3.60
N ASN A 536 24.17 -15.11 4.05
CA ASN A 536 25.37 -15.89 4.31
C ASN A 536 25.79 -15.84 5.80
N ALA A 537 24.96 -15.23 6.66
CA ALA A 537 25.13 -15.13 8.10
C ALA A 537 23.75 -15.09 8.80
N ASP A 538 23.72 -15.50 10.07
CA ASP A 538 22.49 -15.58 10.87
C ASP A 538 21.75 -14.23 11.04
N ILE A 539 20.42 -14.28 11.10
CA ILE A 539 19.52 -13.15 11.43
C ILE A 539 18.59 -13.62 12.57
N ILE A 540 18.87 -13.23 13.81
CA ILE A 540 18.20 -13.79 15.00
C ILE A 540 17.51 -12.70 15.81
N SER A 541 16.20 -12.84 16.03
CA SER A 541 15.48 -12.13 17.08
C SER A 541 15.38 -12.97 18.36
N THR A 542 15.52 -12.33 19.51
CA THR A 542 15.24 -12.89 20.84
C THR A 542 14.37 -11.98 21.70
N SER A 543 13.92 -10.84 21.16
CA SER A 543 13.06 -9.87 21.86
C SER A 543 12.25 -9.06 20.84
N GLY A 544 10.93 -9.01 21.03
CA GLY A 544 9.98 -8.54 20.02
C GLY A 544 9.90 -9.48 18.80
N GLU A 545 8.84 -9.34 18.03
CA GLU A 545 8.70 -10.02 16.74
C GLU A 545 9.57 -9.28 15.70
N LEU A 546 10.23 -10.03 14.82
CA LEU A 546 11.02 -9.51 13.70
C LEU A 546 10.44 -10.00 12.38
N ASP A 547 9.61 -9.19 11.74
CA ASP A 547 9.16 -9.45 10.38
C ASP A 547 10.36 -9.43 9.43
N ILE A 548 10.43 -10.37 8.49
CA ILE A 548 11.45 -10.40 7.45
C ILE A 548 10.76 -10.47 6.10
N VAL A 549 10.99 -9.49 5.23
CA VAL A 549 10.33 -9.38 3.92
C VAL A 549 11.38 -9.30 2.82
N ILE A 550 11.48 -10.34 2.01
CA ILE A 550 12.47 -10.46 0.93
C ILE A 550 11.81 -10.27 -0.44
N ARG A 551 12.38 -9.41 -1.28
CA ARG A 551 11.97 -9.24 -2.70
C ARG A 551 13.15 -9.38 -3.65
N THR A 552 12.98 -10.17 -4.69
CA THR A 552 13.90 -10.28 -5.84
C THR A 552 13.13 -10.09 -7.14
N ALA A 553 13.80 -9.91 -8.26
CA ALA A 553 13.13 -9.80 -9.56
C ALA A 553 12.15 -10.95 -9.85
N ASP A 554 11.08 -10.64 -10.59
CA ASP A 554 10.03 -11.61 -10.96
C ASP A 554 10.43 -12.54 -12.13
N ALA A 555 11.63 -12.40 -12.68
CA ALA A 555 12.17 -13.26 -13.73
C ALA A 555 13.64 -13.66 -13.45
N LEU A 556 14.07 -14.79 -14.02
CA LEU A 556 15.49 -15.18 -14.09
C LEU A 556 16.05 -14.86 -15.48
N GLU A 557 17.27 -14.31 -15.54
CA GLU A 557 18.01 -14.15 -16.81
C GLU A 557 18.22 -15.52 -17.52
N PRO A 558 18.16 -15.57 -18.87
CA PRO A 558 18.02 -16.82 -19.62
C PRO A 558 19.07 -17.91 -19.33
N PHE A 559 18.61 -19.15 -19.29
CA PHE A 559 19.46 -20.31 -19.00
C PHE A 559 20.36 -20.70 -20.17
N ILE A 560 21.63 -20.32 -20.11
CA ILE A 560 22.69 -20.98 -20.88
C ILE A 560 23.17 -22.22 -20.10
N ASN A 561 23.08 -23.39 -20.73
CA ASN A 561 23.69 -24.67 -20.30
C ASN A 561 23.32 -25.21 -18.89
N GLY A 562 22.12 -24.94 -18.38
CA GLY A 562 21.51 -25.76 -17.31
C GLY A 562 22.14 -25.71 -15.91
N SER A 563 23.08 -24.80 -15.63
CA SER A 563 23.68 -24.61 -14.30
C SER A 563 23.07 -23.42 -13.54
N LEU A 564 22.85 -23.59 -12.23
CA LEU A 564 22.45 -22.50 -11.31
C LEU A 564 23.62 -21.67 -10.77
N THR A 565 24.89 -22.02 -11.04
CA THR A 565 26.06 -21.46 -10.32
C THR A 565 26.53 -20.06 -10.74
N GLY A 566 25.61 -19.20 -11.18
CA GLY A 566 25.83 -17.76 -11.23
C GLY A 566 24.81 -17.10 -10.33
N PHE A 567 25.16 -15.99 -9.66
CA PHE A 567 24.17 -15.15 -9.00
C PHE A 567 23.26 -14.55 -10.07
N ARG A 568 22.12 -15.19 -10.32
CA ARG A 568 21.11 -14.76 -11.29
C ARG A 568 20.21 -13.71 -10.68
N ASP A 569 19.77 -12.78 -11.50
CA ASP A 569 18.67 -11.86 -11.15
C ASP A 569 17.43 -12.69 -10.83
N GLY A 570 16.65 -12.27 -9.83
CA GLY A 570 15.47 -12.99 -9.34
C GLY A 570 15.72 -14.12 -8.34
N LEU A 571 16.98 -14.39 -7.96
CA LEU A 571 17.36 -15.47 -7.03
C LEU A 571 17.56 -14.99 -5.58
N LEU A 572 16.89 -15.65 -4.63
CA LEU A 572 17.25 -15.65 -3.20
C LEU A 572 18.14 -16.86 -2.86
N ILE A 573 19.25 -16.64 -2.17
CA ILE A 573 20.09 -17.71 -1.59
C ILE A 573 20.13 -17.57 -0.06
N VAL A 574 19.93 -18.65 0.68
CA VAL A 574 20.22 -18.74 2.13
C VAL A 574 21.16 -19.92 2.37
N SER A 575 22.39 -19.64 2.82
CA SER A 575 23.49 -20.61 2.93
C SER A 575 24.27 -20.42 4.23
N ASP A 576 24.50 -21.50 4.98
CA ASP A 576 25.14 -21.52 6.31
C ASP A 576 24.63 -20.44 7.30
N ALA A 577 23.34 -20.09 7.17
CA ALA A 577 22.69 -19.02 7.92
C ALA A 577 21.39 -19.51 8.58
N THR A 578 21.11 -18.99 9.77
CA THR A 578 19.89 -19.25 10.53
C THR A 578 19.10 -17.97 10.68
N ILE A 579 17.86 -17.95 10.18
CA ILE A 579 16.91 -16.85 10.33
C ILE A 579 15.89 -17.25 11.40
N GLU A 580 15.76 -16.48 12.48
CA GLU A 580 14.80 -16.75 13.57
C GLU A 580 14.02 -15.47 13.93
N THR A 581 12.72 -15.41 13.61
CA THR A 581 11.90 -14.17 13.71
C THR A 581 11.29 -13.90 15.08
N ASN A 582 11.39 -14.85 16.01
CA ASN A 582 10.77 -14.78 17.35
C ASN A 582 9.25 -14.45 17.33
N GLY A 583 8.50 -15.12 16.45
CA GLY A 583 7.05 -14.94 16.29
C GLY A 583 6.65 -14.13 15.05
N GLY A 584 7.53 -13.27 14.54
CA GLY A 584 7.27 -12.45 13.34
C GLY A 584 7.14 -13.24 12.04
N ASP A 585 6.60 -12.61 11.01
CA ASP A 585 6.35 -13.25 9.72
C ASP A 585 7.62 -13.30 8.84
N PHE A 586 7.71 -14.30 7.97
CA PHE A 586 8.70 -14.39 6.90
C PHE A 586 8.01 -14.34 5.53
N GLY A 587 8.28 -13.30 4.74
CA GLY A 587 7.81 -13.17 3.35
C GLY A 587 8.95 -13.26 2.35
N TYR A 588 8.74 -13.99 1.24
CA TYR A 588 9.56 -13.95 0.04
C TYR A 588 8.69 -13.74 -1.20
N ARG A 589 9.14 -12.88 -2.13
CA ARG A 589 8.56 -12.73 -3.47
C ARG A 589 9.65 -12.66 -4.54
N GLY A 590 9.50 -13.43 -5.62
CA GLY A 590 10.39 -13.37 -6.78
C GLY A 590 10.40 -14.65 -7.61
N ALA A 591 11.42 -14.80 -8.47
CA ALA A 591 11.49 -15.89 -9.44
C ALA A 591 11.96 -17.24 -8.88
N ALA A 592 12.99 -17.27 -8.01
CA ALA A 592 13.48 -18.51 -7.42
C ALA A 592 14.20 -18.34 -6.09
N PHE A 593 14.24 -19.40 -5.28
CA PHE A 593 15.00 -19.43 -4.02
C PHE A 593 15.78 -20.75 -3.83
N GLN A 594 16.91 -20.69 -3.11
CA GLN A 594 17.77 -21.83 -2.82
C GLN A 594 18.20 -21.85 -1.34
N MET A 595 17.92 -22.96 -0.67
CA MET A 595 18.22 -23.21 0.75
C MET A 595 18.85 -24.60 0.95
N THR A 596 20.06 -24.77 0.43
CA THR A 596 20.67 -26.10 0.26
C THR A 596 22.15 -26.13 0.61
N ASN A 597 22.61 -27.26 1.17
CA ASN A 597 24.01 -27.53 1.53
C ASN A 597 24.98 -27.75 0.35
N SER A 598 24.62 -27.34 -0.86
CA SER A 598 25.39 -27.63 -2.08
C SER A 598 25.12 -26.59 -3.17
N VAL A 599 26.16 -25.87 -3.57
CA VAL A 599 26.16 -25.10 -4.82
C VAL A 599 26.14 -26.10 -5.98
N VAL A 600 25.19 -25.98 -6.92
CA VAL A 600 24.90 -26.96 -7.98
C VAL A 600 25.96 -26.95 -9.10
N SER A 601 27.23 -27.09 -8.74
CA SER A 601 28.36 -27.02 -9.66
C SER A 601 28.53 -28.33 -10.43
N SER A 602 28.58 -28.23 -11.76
CA SER A 602 28.79 -29.37 -12.64
C SER A 602 30.27 -29.79 -12.66
N GLY A 603 30.74 -30.43 -11.58
CA GLY A 603 32.03 -31.13 -11.56
C GLY A 603 33.14 -30.55 -10.68
N ALA A 604 32.82 -29.67 -9.72
CA ALA A 604 33.71 -29.42 -8.58
C ALA A 604 33.22 -30.21 -7.36
N GLU A 605 34.15 -30.74 -6.55
CA GLU A 605 33.82 -31.31 -5.24
C GLU A 605 33.29 -30.18 -4.34
N PRO A 606 32.12 -30.34 -3.68
CA PRO A 606 31.60 -29.33 -2.77
C PRO A 606 32.51 -29.18 -1.54
N ALA A 607 32.61 -27.96 -1.01
CA ALA A 607 33.31 -27.72 0.25
C ALA A 607 32.59 -28.48 1.38
N SER A 608 33.32 -29.37 2.07
CA SER A 608 32.78 -30.45 2.92
C SER A 608 32.23 -30.00 4.28
N ASP A 609 31.76 -28.75 4.38
CA ASP A 609 31.39 -28.08 5.65
C ASP A 609 30.21 -27.09 5.48
N THR A 610 29.69 -26.91 4.26
CA THR A 610 28.58 -25.96 4.02
C THR A 610 27.24 -26.52 4.52
N ARG A 611 26.56 -25.77 5.41
CA ARG A 611 25.25 -26.13 5.95
C ARG A 611 24.13 -25.52 5.10
N PRO A 612 22.93 -26.13 5.03
CA PRO A 612 21.78 -25.47 4.41
C PRO A 612 21.40 -24.24 5.25
N GLY A 613 20.88 -23.20 4.60
CA GLY A 613 20.20 -22.11 5.29
C GLY A 613 18.95 -22.62 6.02
N ASN A 614 18.51 -21.94 7.08
CA ASN A 614 17.35 -22.32 7.89
C ASN A 614 16.51 -21.09 8.22
N ILE A 615 15.18 -21.23 8.32
CA ILE A 615 14.24 -20.17 8.73
C ILE A 615 13.28 -20.74 9.78
N ARG A 616 13.14 -20.04 10.90
CA ARG A 616 12.19 -20.36 11.98
C ARG A 616 11.32 -19.17 12.32
N THR A 617 10.00 -19.35 12.28
CA THR A 617 9.08 -18.30 12.76
C THR A 617 8.56 -18.52 14.17
N ASN A 618 8.69 -19.73 14.72
CA ASN A 618 8.20 -20.11 16.06
C ASN A 618 6.71 -19.81 16.33
N GLY A 619 5.90 -19.56 15.29
CA GLY A 619 4.49 -19.18 15.38
C GLY A 619 4.01 -18.29 14.23
N GLY A 620 4.88 -17.45 13.66
CA GLY A 620 4.56 -16.56 12.54
C GLY A 620 4.31 -17.29 11.21
N VAL A 621 3.77 -16.58 10.22
CA VAL A 621 3.49 -17.07 8.88
C VAL A 621 4.75 -17.04 8.02
N MET A 622 4.99 -18.10 7.25
CA MET A 622 5.93 -18.09 6.13
C MET A 622 5.14 -18.00 4.82
N LEU A 623 5.38 -16.97 4.01
CA LEU A 623 4.74 -16.74 2.71
C LEU A 623 5.79 -16.67 1.61
N PHE A 624 5.68 -17.55 0.61
CA PHE A 624 6.52 -17.56 -0.59
C PHE A 624 5.62 -17.32 -1.82
N GLU A 625 5.75 -16.15 -2.45
CA GLU A 625 5.07 -15.81 -3.71
C GLU A 625 6.03 -16.00 -4.89
N LEU A 626 5.80 -17.07 -5.67
CA LEU A 626 6.73 -17.52 -6.71
C LEU A 626 6.25 -17.15 -8.12
N SER A 627 7.11 -16.48 -8.87
CA SER A 627 6.88 -16.16 -10.27
C SER A 627 7.13 -17.37 -11.18
N ALA A 628 6.32 -17.51 -12.23
CA ALA A 628 6.41 -18.65 -13.14
C ALA A 628 7.61 -18.50 -14.09
N LEU A 629 8.47 -19.52 -14.14
CA LEU A 629 9.69 -19.50 -14.95
C LEU A 629 9.40 -19.61 -16.46
N PRO A 630 10.22 -18.99 -17.34
CA PRO A 630 10.09 -19.12 -18.79
C PRO A 630 10.13 -20.58 -19.27
N THR A 631 9.21 -20.94 -20.17
CA THR A 631 9.06 -22.33 -20.65
C THR A 631 10.34 -22.85 -21.31
N GLY A 632 11.00 -23.82 -20.69
CA GLY A 632 12.23 -24.46 -21.20
C GLY A 632 13.45 -24.33 -20.29
N SER A 633 13.40 -23.55 -19.21
CA SER A 633 14.36 -23.68 -18.10
C SER A 633 14.14 -24.98 -17.31
N ALA A 634 15.11 -25.37 -16.48
CA ALA A 634 15.09 -26.64 -15.75
C ALA A 634 14.18 -26.63 -14.49
N ASP A 635 12.88 -26.43 -14.70
CA ASP A 635 11.73 -26.77 -13.83
C ASP A 635 11.65 -26.22 -12.38
N ALA A 636 12.73 -25.83 -11.71
CA ALA A 636 12.74 -25.52 -10.28
C ALA A 636 12.66 -24.01 -9.96
N SER A 637 11.59 -23.61 -9.26
CA SER A 637 11.44 -22.29 -8.62
C SER A 637 11.88 -22.28 -7.15
N GLY A 638 12.19 -23.44 -6.58
CA GLY A 638 12.71 -23.54 -5.21
C GLY A 638 13.48 -24.83 -4.98
N THR A 639 14.55 -24.78 -4.18
CA THR A 639 15.24 -25.96 -3.63
C THR A 639 15.45 -25.81 -2.12
N ILE A 640 15.08 -26.84 -1.36
CA ILE A 640 15.05 -26.85 0.11
C ILE A 640 15.68 -28.14 0.63
N GLY A 641 16.66 -28.06 1.53
CA GLY A 641 17.21 -29.22 2.24
C GLY A 641 18.57 -29.71 1.73
N CYS A 642 18.80 -31.02 1.86
CA CYS A 642 20.14 -31.61 1.69
C CYS A 642 20.34 -32.29 0.31
N ASN A 643 20.99 -31.58 -0.62
CA ASN A 643 21.07 -31.92 -2.05
C ASN A 643 22.24 -32.91 -2.35
N GLY A 644 22.12 -34.13 -1.85
CA GLY A 644 23.14 -35.17 -1.93
C GLY A 644 23.16 -36.01 -3.22
N TYR A 645 23.61 -35.46 -4.36
CA TYR A 645 24.04 -36.31 -5.49
C TYR A 645 25.28 -37.13 -5.12
N TYR A 646 26.14 -36.57 -4.27
CA TYR A 646 27.27 -37.24 -3.61
C TYR A 646 27.03 -37.46 -2.11
N GLN A 647 27.92 -38.23 -1.48
CA GLN A 647 27.67 -38.97 -0.24
C GLN A 647 28.08 -38.19 1.02
N PHE A 648 27.37 -37.13 1.36
CA PHE A 648 27.54 -36.41 2.63
C PHE A 648 26.22 -36.33 3.40
N ASP A 649 26.31 -36.58 4.71
CA ASP A 649 25.20 -36.72 5.64
C ASP A 649 24.94 -35.38 6.35
N CYS A 650 23.69 -34.96 6.47
CA CYS A 650 23.32 -33.70 7.13
C CYS A 650 23.34 -33.89 8.65
N GLY A 651 24.56 -33.89 9.20
CA GLY A 651 24.89 -34.30 10.56
C GLY A 651 24.06 -33.59 11.65
N GLN A 652 23.04 -34.29 12.15
CA GLN A 652 22.12 -33.80 13.19
C GLN A 652 21.42 -32.47 12.82
N ALA A 653 21.11 -32.28 11.53
CA ALA A 653 20.42 -31.08 11.06
C ALA A 653 19.01 -30.93 11.67
N SER A 654 18.63 -29.68 11.90
CA SER A 654 17.25 -29.28 12.19
C SER A 654 16.47 -29.03 10.89
N GLN A 655 15.15 -28.92 10.99
CA GLN A 655 14.29 -28.57 9.87
C GLN A 655 14.69 -27.20 9.28
N VAL A 656 14.73 -27.14 7.94
CA VAL A 656 15.16 -25.97 7.15
C VAL A 656 14.10 -24.87 7.15
N LEU A 657 12.82 -25.21 6.98
CA LEU A 657 11.70 -24.32 7.26
C LEU A 657 10.92 -24.86 8.47
N ASP A 658 10.88 -24.12 9.58
CA ASP A 658 10.14 -24.50 10.79
C ASP A 658 9.21 -23.36 11.26
N ALA A 659 7.91 -23.50 11.01
CA ALA A 659 6.93 -22.49 11.45
C ALA A 659 6.44 -22.69 12.90
N GLY A 660 6.87 -23.74 13.60
CA GLY A 660 6.33 -24.09 14.92
C GLY A 660 4.82 -24.38 14.84
N ALA A 661 4.00 -23.49 15.42
CA ALA A 661 2.53 -23.53 15.33
C ALA A 661 1.95 -22.69 14.17
N GLY A 662 2.80 -21.98 13.43
CA GLY A 662 2.43 -21.05 12.36
C GLY A 662 2.00 -21.72 11.05
N THR A 663 1.81 -20.91 10.02
CA THR A 663 1.34 -21.36 8.69
C THR A 663 2.45 -21.19 7.66
N ILE A 664 2.65 -22.19 6.80
CA ILE A 664 3.54 -22.09 5.64
C ILE A 664 2.69 -22.04 4.37
N VAL A 665 2.89 -21.03 3.55
CA VAL A 665 2.15 -20.77 2.30
C VAL A 665 3.13 -20.66 1.15
N PHE A 666 3.02 -21.58 0.18
CA PHE A 666 3.63 -21.41 -1.14
C PHE A 666 2.54 -21.10 -2.14
N ARG A 667 2.64 -19.97 -2.83
CA ARG A 667 1.66 -19.57 -3.84
C ARG A 667 2.31 -19.03 -5.09
N GLN A 668 1.60 -19.15 -6.20
CA GLN A 668 1.93 -18.47 -7.44
C GLN A 668 1.75 -16.96 -7.26
N ASN A 669 2.72 -16.16 -7.74
CA ASN A 669 2.59 -14.70 -7.84
C ASN A 669 1.33 -14.37 -8.68
N PRO A 670 0.38 -13.55 -8.18
CA PRO A 670 -0.86 -13.24 -8.90
C PRO A 670 -0.68 -12.65 -10.30
N ASN A 671 0.49 -12.06 -10.58
CA ASN A 671 0.81 -11.49 -11.89
C ASN A 671 1.29 -12.55 -12.92
N ALA A 672 1.51 -13.81 -12.50
CA ALA A 672 1.95 -14.89 -13.39
C ALA A 672 0.75 -15.51 -14.12
N THR A 673 0.85 -15.66 -15.44
CA THR A 673 -0.28 -16.04 -16.30
C THR A 673 -0.42 -17.54 -16.55
N THR A 674 0.31 -18.42 -15.84
CA THR A 674 0.29 -19.87 -16.13
C THR A 674 -0.88 -20.56 -15.41
N THR A 675 -1.85 -21.05 -16.20
CA THR A 675 -3.03 -21.80 -15.72
C THR A 675 -2.91 -23.32 -15.94
N ASN A 676 -1.81 -23.78 -16.54
CA ASN A 676 -1.51 -25.20 -16.73
C ASN A 676 -0.70 -25.72 -15.53
N PRO A 677 -1.15 -26.75 -14.78
CA PRO A 677 -0.42 -27.29 -13.65
C PRO A 677 0.99 -27.81 -13.95
N ASP A 678 1.28 -28.25 -15.18
CA ASP A 678 2.65 -28.63 -15.59
C ASP A 678 3.62 -27.42 -15.60
N ASN A 679 3.08 -26.20 -15.68
CA ASN A 679 3.79 -24.92 -15.77
C ASN A 679 3.65 -24.07 -14.48
N PHE A 680 3.20 -24.67 -13.37
CA PHE A 680 3.28 -24.03 -12.05
C PHE A 680 4.73 -24.02 -11.53
N PRO A 681 5.11 -23.04 -10.68
CA PRO A 681 6.33 -23.08 -9.89
C PRO A 681 6.49 -24.43 -9.18
N LYS A 682 7.70 -25.00 -9.21
CA LYS A 682 8.01 -26.32 -8.63
C LYS A 682 9.09 -26.17 -7.57
N ILE A 683 8.81 -26.65 -6.37
CA ILE A 683 9.73 -26.60 -5.24
C ILE A 683 10.20 -28.03 -4.96
N TYR A 684 11.52 -28.21 -4.95
CA TYR A 684 12.17 -29.47 -4.66
C TYR A 684 12.61 -29.52 -3.20
N VAL A 685 12.26 -30.60 -2.50
CA VAL A 685 12.47 -30.74 -1.06
C VAL A 685 13.20 -32.06 -0.74
N GLY A 686 14.34 -31.95 -0.07
CA GLY A 686 15.10 -33.08 0.47
C GLY A 686 14.82 -33.38 1.94
N ASP A 687 15.64 -34.24 2.54
CA ASP A 687 15.63 -34.57 3.96
C ASP A 687 15.67 -33.27 4.83
N TYR A 688 14.86 -33.20 5.90
CA TYR A 688 14.71 -32.05 6.80
C TYR A 688 14.24 -30.73 6.15
N GLY A 689 13.37 -30.80 5.14
CA GLY A 689 12.95 -29.62 4.37
C GLY A 689 11.95 -28.70 5.08
N ILE A 690 10.78 -29.21 5.47
CA ILE A 690 9.63 -28.39 5.91
C ILE A 690 8.98 -28.98 7.17
N ALA A 691 8.73 -28.17 8.18
CA ALA A 691 7.93 -28.52 9.35
C ALA A 691 6.96 -27.41 9.78
N THR A 692 5.74 -27.82 10.11
CA THR A 692 4.78 -27.03 10.88
C THR A 692 3.83 -27.94 11.65
N THR A 693 3.35 -27.50 12.81
CA THR A 693 2.21 -28.11 13.51
C THR A 693 0.88 -27.38 13.24
N GLY A 694 0.95 -26.24 12.53
CA GLY A 694 -0.18 -25.54 11.92
C GLY A 694 -0.45 -26.03 10.50
N THR A 695 -0.69 -25.11 9.57
CA THR A 695 -1.14 -25.43 8.20
C THR A 695 -0.04 -25.25 7.15
N LEU A 696 0.11 -26.21 6.25
CA LEU A 696 0.81 -26.07 4.98
C LEU A 696 -0.21 -25.76 3.88
N THR A 697 -0.01 -24.68 3.12
CA THR A 697 -0.88 -24.25 2.02
C THR A 697 -0.09 -24.20 0.71
N LEU A 698 -0.63 -24.81 -0.34
CA LEU A 698 -0.11 -24.73 -1.71
C LEU A 698 -1.20 -24.16 -2.62
N ASP A 699 -0.88 -23.10 -3.36
CA ASP A 699 -1.84 -22.38 -4.21
C ASP A 699 -1.23 -22.07 -5.59
N GLY A 700 -1.50 -22.93 -6.58
CA GLY A 700 -0.83 -22.86 -7.89
C GLY A 700 0.66 -23.18 -7.86
N VAL A 701 1.13 -23.98 -6.88
CA VAL A 701 2.54 -24.39 -6.70
C VAL A 701 2.62 -25.89 -6.47
N ASN A 702 3.62 -26.55 -7.06
CA ASN A 702 3.83 -27.99 -6.92
C ASN A 702 5.05 -28.28 -6.03
N LEU A 703 4.90 -29.13 -5.02
CA LEU A 703 6.05 -29.68 -4.29
C LEU A 703 6.47 -31.02 -4.91
N ARG A 704 7.78 -31.26 -4.99
CA ARG A 704 8.41 -32.53 -5.40
C ARG A 704 9.50 -32.96 -4.42
N SER A 705 9.65 -34.26 -4.22
CA SER A 705 10.85 -34.80 -3.56
C SER A 705 12.05 -34.82 -4.52
N GLU A 706 13.26 -34.51 -4.04
CA GLU A 706 14.48 -34.73 -4.82
C GLU A 706 14.88 -36.22 -4.93
N ARG A 707 14.26 -37.11 -4.14
CA ARG A 707 14.62 -38.54 -4.11
C ARG A 707 13.45 -39.45 -3.77
N SER A 708 13.57 -40.73 -4.14
CA SER A 708 12.57 -41.78 -3.89
C SER A 708 12.91 -42.69 -2.69
N THR A 709 13.87 -42.30 -1.83
CA THR A 709 14.33 -43.11 -0.70
C THR A 709 14.85 -42.26 0.47
N ASN A 710 14.03 -42.06 1.49
CA ASN A 710 14.47 -41.73 2.86
C ASN A 710 15.57 -42.69 3.35
N ARG A 711 16.82 -42.21 3.48
CA ARG A 711 17.93 -43.05 3.99
C ARG A 711 18.02 -43.09 5.52
N ASN A 712 17.47 -42.07 6.20
CA ASN A 712 17.68 -41.86 7.63
C ASN A 712 16.40 -42.01 8.51
N SER A 713 15.27 -42.47 7.94
CA SER A 713 13.95 -42.54 8.63
C SER A 713 13.43 -41.18 9.14
N VAL A 714 13.68 -40.13 8.36
CA VAL A 714 13.26 -38.74 8.58
C VAL A 714 12.23 -38.36 7.52
N TYR A 715 11.31 -37.45 7.85
CA TYR A 715 10.36 -36.90 6.91
C TYR A 715 10.91 -35.62 6.25
N ASN A 716 10.71 -35.47 4.94
CA ASN A 716 11.08 -34.29 4.17
C ASN A 716 10.08 -33.14 4.41
N ILE A 717 8.82 -33.48 4.67
CA ILE A 717 7.76 -32.55 5.06
C ILE A 717 6.98 -33.06 6.28
N GLU A 718 6.64 -32.17 7.20
CA GLU A 718 5.78 -32.41 8.36
C GLU A 718 4.74 -31.27 8.46
N PHE A 719 3.45 -31.59 8.58
CA PHE A 719 2.38 -30.58 8.71
C PHE A 719 1.25 -31.06 9.63
N GLY A 720 0.59 -30.12 10.34
CA GLY A 720 -0.61 -30.40 11.12
C GLY A 720 -1.89 -30.46 10.27
N ALA A 721 -1.97 -29.59 9.26
CA ALA A 721 -3.04 -29.57 8.25
C ALA A 721 -2.48 -29.19 6.86
N LEU A 722 -3.18 -29.60 5.79
CA LEU A 722 -2.81 -29.32 4.40
C LEU A 722 -3.98 -28.68 3.63
N SER A 723 -3.70 -27.60 2.89
CA SER A 723 -4.63 -26.91 2.00
C SER A 723 -4.07 -26.84 0.58
N LEU A 724 -4.61 -27.63 -0.35
CA LEU A 724 -4.29 -27.57 -1.78
C LEU A 724 -5.30 -26.69 -2.54
N ARG A 725 -4.81 -25.76 -3.37
CA ARG A 725 -5.63 -24.80 -4.13
C ARG A 725 -5.12 -24.63 -5.56
N ASN A 726 -6.03 -24.19 -6.44
CA ASN A 726 -5.75 -23.88 -7.85
C ASN A 726 -4.96 -24.96 -8.63
N GLY A 727 -5.14 -26.23 -8.29
CA GLY A 727 -4.50 -27.37 -8.97
C GLY A 727 -3.09 -27.73 -8.47
N ALA A 728 -2.63 -27.13 -7.36
CA ALA A 728 -1.39 -27.50 -6.68
C ALA A 728 -1.33 -29.00 -6.32
N ILE A 729 -0.17 -29.63 -6.53
CA ILE A 729 0.08 -31.05 -6.18
C ILE A 729 1.30 -31.26 -5.28
N ILE A 730 1.29 -32.38 -4.56
CA ILE A 730 2.43 -32.91 -3.79
C ILE A 730 2.82 -34.26 -4.40
N ASP A 731 4.00 -34.31 -5.00
CA ASP A 731 4.57 -35.46 -5.71
C ASP A 731 5.72 -36.07 -4.87
N PHE A 732 5.32 -36.83 -3.83
CA PHE A 732 6.20 -37.43 -2.81
C PHE A 732 5.79 -38.88 -2.51
N PRO A 733 6.73 -39.78 -2.18
CA PRO A 733 6.44 -41.02 -1.48
C PRO A 733 5.84 -40.75 -0.09
N LEU A 734 4.81 -41.49 0.31
CA LEU A 734 4.16 -41.32 1.64
C LEU A 734 5.16 -41.43 2.81
N GLN A 735 6.13 -42.33 2.68
CA GLN A 735 7.18 -42.59 3.66
C GLN A 735 8.14 -41.41 3.90
N ASP A 736 8.11 -40.38 3.04
CA ASP A 736 8.94 -39.19 3.14
C ASP A 736 8.14 -37.98 3.68
N ALA A 737 6.89 -38.16 4.15
CA ALA A 737 5.99 -37.06 4.53
C ALA A 737 5.04 -37.37 5.71
N LEU A 738 5.24 -36.72 6.86
CA LEU A 738 4.35 -36.85 8.02
C LEU A 738 3.07 -36.03 7.83
N GLY A 739 1.91 -36.69 7.96
CA GLY A 739 0.59 -36.09 7.80
C GLY A 739 -0.12 -36.45 6.49
N LEU A 740 0.60 -36.85 5.44
CA LEU A 740 -0.03 -37.27 4.17
C LEU A 740 -0.89 -38.53 4.32
N GLU A 741 -0.54 -39.45 5.23
CA GLU A 741 -1.32 -40.69 5.45
C GLU A 741 -2.81 -40.41 5.70
N ALA A 742 -3.12 -39.38 6.51
CA ALA A 742 -4.49 -39.00 6.84
C ALA A 742 -5.26 -38.41 5.63
N PHE A 743 -4.58 -37.71 4.73
CA PHE A 743 -5.17 -37.16 3.49
C PHE A 743 -5.42 -38.23 2.43
N TYR A 744 -4.74 -39.38 2.54
CA TYR A 744 -4.89 -40.52 1.64
C TYR A 744 -5.70 -41.68 2.22
N THR A 745 -6.04 -41.71 3.51
CA THR A 745 -6.95 -42.74 4.07
C THR A 745 -8.40 -42.59 3.56
N PRO A 746 -9.09 -43.68 3.15
CA PRO A 746 -10.52 -43.62 2.86
C PRO A 746 -11.33 -43.27 4.11
N VAL A 747 -12.41 -42.52 3.95
CA VAL A 747 -13.37 -42.21 5.03
C VAL A 747 -14.61 -43.08 4.85
N ALA A 748 -15.06 -43.76 5.91
CA ALA A 748 -16.30 -44.53 5.88
C ALA A 748 -17.53 -43.60 5.95
N VAL A 749 -18.55 -43.85 5.14
CA VAL A 749 -19.75 -43.01 5.08
C VAL A 749 -20.64 -43.30 6.29
N SER A 750 -20.90 -42.27 7.10
CA SER A 750 -21.72 -42.38 8.31
C SER A 750 -23.20 -42.65 8.00
N GLY A 751 -23.88 -43.38 8.89
CA GLY A 751 -25.32 -43.69 8.76
C GLY A 751 -25.68 -44.79 7.75
N VAL A 752 -24.72 -45.32 7.00
CA VAL A 752 -24.95 -46.42 6.04
C VAL A 752 -25.40 -47.70 6.75
N SER A 753 -26.36 -48.42 6.14
CA SER A 753 -26.84 -49.73 6.57
C SER A 753 -27.19 -50.63 5.37
N LEU A 754 -27.30 -51.95 5.60
CA LEU A 754 -27.69 -52.91 4.57
C LEU A 754 -29.22 -53.07 4.52
N PRO A 755 -29.82 -53.37 3.34
CA PRO A 755 -31.28 -53.47 3.20
C PRO A 755 -31.92 -54.55 4.08
N THR A 756 -33.05 -54.20 4.71
CA THR A 756 -33.81 -55.05 5.64
C THR A 756 -34.70 -56.07 4.90
N GLY A 757 -34.11 -57.19 4.51
CA GLY A 757 -34.80 -58.35 3.91
C GLY A 757 -35.05 -59.51 4.88
N THR A 758 -35.88 -60.47 4.47
CA THR A 758 -36.08 -61.75 5.19
C THR A 758 -35.15 -62.80 4.61
N TYR A 759 -33.90 -62.81 5.07
CA TYR A 759 -32.86 -63.73 4.60
C TYR A 759 -32.87 -65.05 5.39
N ARG A 760 -32.46 -66.17 4.77
CA ARG A 760 -32.52 -67.51 5.38
C ARG A 760 -31.23 -68.31 5.18
N VAL A 761 -30.94 -69.20 6.13
CA VAL A 761 -29.80 -70.13 6.07
C VAL A 761 -29.99 -71.06 4.87
N GLY A 762 -28.98 -71.11 3.99
CA GLY A 762 -28.98 -71.92 2.76
C GLY A 762 -29.61 -71.25 1.53
N GLU A 763 -30.18 -70.05 1.64
CA GLU A 763 -30.60 -69.24 0.48
C GLU A 763 -29.44 -68.31 0.04
N ARG A 764 -29.27 -68.11 -1.27
CA ARG A 764 -28.31 -67.13 -1.82
C ARG A 764 -28.88 -65.73 -1.66
N ILE A 765 -28.12 -64.86 -0.99
CA ILE A 765 -28.47 -63.46 -0.74
C ILE A 765 -27.69 -62.59 -1.72
N ILE A 766 -28.36 -61.61 -2.34
CA ILE A 766 -27.74 -60.59 -3.20
C ILE A 766 -28.25 -59.22 -2.74
N ILE A 767 -27.33 -58.30 -2.48
CA ILE A 767 -27.60 -56.96 -1.95
C ILE A 767 -26.86 -55.93 -2.81
N GLN A 768 -27.59 -54.93 -3.32
CA GLN A 768 -26.97 -53.75 -3.93
C GLN A 768 -26.34 -52.88 -2.85
N LEU A 769 -25.07 -52.48 -3.03
CA LEU A 769 -24.34 -51.65 -2.07
C LEU A 769 -24.58 -50.16 -2.33
N PRO A 770 -24.78 -49.33 -1.28
CA PRO A 770 -24.59 -47.89 -1.37
C PRO A 770 -23.09 -47.54 -1.32
N THR A 771 -22.75 -46.27 -1.55
CA THR A 771 -21.38 -45.76 -1.38
C THR A 771 -20.91 -45.94 0.06
N LEU A 772 -20.06 -46.95 0.31
CA LEU A 772 -19.59 -47.31 1.65
C LEU A 772 -18.45 -46.41 2.16
N PHE A 773 -17.64 -45.88 1.24
CA PHE A 773 -16.46 -45.06 1.53
C PHE A 773 -16.33 -43.93 0.51
N THR A 774 -15.74 -42.82 0.94
CA THR A 774 -15.27 -41.74 0.08
C THR A 774 -13.76 -41.52 0.27
N SER A 775 -13.10 -40.96 -0.74
CA SER A 775 -11.68 -40.60 -0.67
C SER A 775 -11.47 -39.37 -1.58
N PRO A 776 -11.09 -38.20 -1.05
CA PRO A 776 -10.99 -36.99 -1.86
C PRO A 776 -9.81 -37.02 -2.85
N ASN A 777 -8.65 -37.53 -2.42
CA ASN A 777 -7.36 -37.27 -3.07
C ASN A 777 -6.65 -38.52 -3.63
N SER A 778 -7.20 -39.72 -3.43
CA SER A 778 -6.72 -40.93 -4.13
C SER A 778 -7.87 -41.91 -4.36
N PRO A 779 -8.05 -42.45 -5.58
CA PRO A 779 -9.14 -43.39 -5.86
C PRO A 779 -9.02 -44.67 -5.01
N ILE A 780 -10.16 -45.34 -4.82
CA ILE A 780 -10.22 -46.65 -4.16
C ILE A 780 -9.73 -47.71 -5.16
N LEU A 781 -8.67 -48.44 -4.79
CA LEU A 781 -8.04 -49.52 -5.54
C LEU A 781 -8.73 -50.87 -5.30
N SER A 782 -9.12 -51.16 -4.06
CA SER A 782 -9.90 -52.35 -3.70
C SER A 782 -11.02 -52.02 -2.72
N LEU A 783 -12.12 -52.77 -2.83
CA LEU A 783 -13.17 -52.84 -1.82
C LEU A 783 -13.41 -54.31 -1.50
N ASP A 784 -12.85 -54.77 -0.38
CA ASP A 784 -12.89 -56.15 0.06
C ASP A 784 -13.98 -56.35 1.14
N VAL A 785 -14.55 -57.55 1.23
CA VAL A 785 -15.57 -57.90 2.24
C VAL A 785 -15.23 -59.17 2.99
N PHE A 786 -15.43 -59.14 4.30
CA PHE A 786 -15.18 -60.22 5.25
C PHE A 786 -16.42 -60.45 6.11
N GLY A 787 -16.66 -61.68 6.54
CA GLY A 787 -17.79 -62.04 7.41
C GLY A 787 -17.51 -63.30 8.23
N PRO A 788 -18.44 -63.74 9.09
CA PRO A 788 -18.23 -64.89 9.98
C PRO A 788 -18.06 -66.21 9.21
N SER A 789 -17.46 -67.19 9.87
CA SER A 789 -17.32 -68.55 9.34
C SER A 789 -18.69 -69.19 9.06
N GLY A 790 -18.74 -70.05 8.03
CA GLY A 790 -19.98 -70.70 7.57
C GLY A 790 -20.65 -70.05 6.36
N GLY A 791 -20.06 -68.98 5.78
CA GLY A 791 -20.50 -68.43 4.50
C GLY A 791 -19.35 -67.88 3.64
N SER A 792 -19.66 -67.60 2.38
CA SER A 792 -18.78 -66.91 1.43
C SER A 792 -19.39 -65.57 1.03
N TYR A 793 -18.55 -64.53 1.00
CA TYR A 793 -18.91 -63.13 0.78
C TYR A 793 -18.07 -62.61 -0.39
N GLN A 794 -18.70 -62.01 -1.40
CA GLN A 794 -18.02 -61.47 -2.57
C GLN A 794 -18.70 -60.16 -3.03
N ILE A 795 -17.91 -59.21 -3.54
CA ILE A 795 -18.42 -58.02 -4.23
C ILE A 795 -18.21 -58.22 -5.73
N VAL A 796 -19.27 -58.04 -6.52
CA VAL A 796 -19.28 -58.20 -7.97
C VAL A 796 -19.91 -56.96 -8.57
N GLY A 797 -19.08 -56.05 -9.11
CA GLY A 797 -19.54 -54.72 -9.49
C GLY A 797 -20.02 -53.95 -8.26
N ASN A 798 -21.32 -53.67 -8.19
CA ASN A 798 -21.97 -52.99 -7.05
C ASN A 798 -22.80 -53.96 -6.16
N GLU A 799 -22.77 -55.27 -6.44
CA GLU A 799 -23.54 -56.27 -5.69
C GLU A 799 -22.67 -57.03 -4.69
N LEU A 800 -23.12 -57.06 -3.44
CA LEU A 800 -22.67 -57.98 -2.41
C LEU A 800 -23.44 -59.29 -2.55
N VAL A 801 -22.73 -60.37 -2.85
CA VAL A 801 -23.26 -61.74 -2.90
C VAL A 801 -22.83 -62.49 -1.64
N ILE A 802 -23.79 -63.14 -0.98
CA ILE A 802 -23.56 -63.94 0.23
C ILE A 802 -24.24 -65.30 0.08
N ASP A 803 -23.47 -66.38 0.25
CA ASP A 803 -24.00 -67.73 0.46
C ASP A 803 -23.69 -68.13 1.92
N TYR A 804 -24.71 -68.22 2.78
CA TYR A 804 -24.53 -68.44 4.23
C TYR A 804 -25.23 -69.71 4.74
N ASN A 805 -24.45 -70.58 5.37
CA ASN A 805 -24.88 -71.87 5.94
C ASN A 805 -24.54 -71.98 7.45
N GLY A 806 -24.28 -70.85 8.12
CA GLY A 806 -24.07 -70.80 9.57
C GLY A 806 -25.38 -70.70 10.37
N PRO A 807 -25.32 -70.52 11.70
CA PRO A 807 -26.51 -70.44 12.55
C PRO A 807 -27.37 -69.20 12.23
N PRO A 808 -28.71 -69.28 12.35
CA PRO A 808 -29.59 -68.12 12.19
C PRO A 808 -29.39 -67.09 13.31
N GLY A 809 -29.59 -65.82 12.98
CA GLY A 809 -29.31 -64.66 13.84
C GLY A 809 -28.57 -63.53 13.11
N PRO A 810 -28.09 -62.51 13.85
CA PRO A 810 -27.36 -61.39 13.29
C PRO A 810 -25.89 -61.77 12.97
N ILE A 811 -25.47 -61.51 11.74
CA ILE A 811 -24.08 -61.59 11.27
C ILE A 811 -23.52 -60.17 11.05
N ASN A 812 -22.21 -60.00 11.30
CA ASN A 812 -21.49 -58.76 11.05
C ASN A 812 -20.55 -58.94 9.85
N LEU A 813 -20.60 -57.99 8.91
CA LEU A 813 -19.76 -57.94 7.72
C LEU A 813 -18.82 -56.73 7.83
N THR A 814 -17.53 -56.98 7.63
CA THR A 814 -16.50 -55.94 7.60
C THR A 814 -16.11 -55.68 6.16
N PHE A 815 -16.36 -54.46 5.68
CA PHE A 815 -15.87 -53.97 4.41
C PHE A 815 -14.55 -53.24 4.63
N ARG A 816 -13.59 -53.38 3.71
CA ARG A 816 -12.30 -52.68 3.73
C ARG A 816 -12.08 -52.01 2.39
N ALA A 817 -12.02 -50.68 2.38
CA ALA A 817 -11.52 -49.94 1.22
C ALA A 817 -10.00 -49.80 1.33
N THR A 818 -9.28 -49.95 0.22
CA THR A 818 -7.84 -49.66 0.08
C THR A 818 -7.66 -48.68 -1.08
N THR A 819 -6.84 -47.63 -0.94
CA THR A 819 -6.58 -46.67 -2.05
C THR A 819 -5.43 -47.11 -2.96
N PHE A 820 -5.25 -46.41 -4.08
CA PHE A 820 -4.04 -46.52 -4.89
C PHE A 820 -2.76 -46.09 -4.15
N ALA A 821 -2.88 -45.35 -3.05
CA ALA A 821 -1.78 -45.00 -2.14
C ALA A 821 -1.52 -46.08 -1.06
N GLY A 822 -2.26 -47.20 -1.05
CA GLY A 822 -2.04 -48.34 -0.15
C GLY A 822 -2.61 -48.20 1.27
N THR A 823 -3.10 -47.01 1.63
CA THR A 823 -3.89 -46.77 2.86
C THR A 823 -5.20 -47.56 2.84
N SER A 824 -5.74 -47.94 4.00
CA SER A 824 -7.01 -48.69 4.06
C SER A 824 -7.85 -48.44 5.32
N THR A 825 -9.17 -48.41 5.16
CA THR A 825 -10.14 -48.16 6.25
C THR A 825 -11.24 -49.22 6.25
N ASN A 826 -11.72 -49.59 7.44
CA ASN A 826 -12.76 -50.59 7.65
C ASN A 826 -14.13 -49.96 8.01
N LEU A 827 -15.21 -50.58 7.57
CA LEU A 827 -16.61 -50.29 7.97
C LEU A 827 -17.30 -51.61 8.32
N MET A 828 -18.02 -51.65 9.45
CA MET A 828 -18.80 -52.83 9.87
C MET A 828 -20.30 -52.58 9.75
N LEU A 829 -21.01 -53.48 9.07
CA LEU A 829 -22.47 -53.47 8.91
C LEU A 829 -23.06 -54.83 9.32
N SER A 830 -24.33 -54.87 9.72
CA SER A 830 -24.99 -56.10 10.20
C SER A 830 -26.15 -56.56 9.30
N LEU A 831 -26.39 -57.87 9.25
CA LEU A 831 -27.49 -58.53 8.52
C LEU A 831 -28.11 -59.63 9.40
N ASN A 832 -29.38 -60.01 9.23
CA ASN A 832 -30.06 -61.00 10.10
C ASN A 832 -30.72 -62.14 9.29
N ILE A 833 -30.57 -63.39 9.75
CA ILE A 833 -30.86 -64.61 8.96
C ILE A 833 -31.75 -65.62 9.74
N GLN A 834 -32.65 -66.33 9.05
CA GLN A 834 -33.70 -67.24 9.60
C GLN A 834 -33.57 -68.74 9.18
N GLU A 835 -34.40 -69.62 9.76
CA GLU A 835 -34.30 -71.11 9.73
C GLU A 835 -35.20 -71.82 8.65
N ALA A 836 -35.07 -73.15 8.46
CA ALA A 836 -35.68 -73.95 7.38
C ALA A 836 -36.31 -75.31 7.82
N VAL A 837 -37.11 -76.00 6.95
CA VAL A 837 -38.09 -77.07 7.34
C VAL A 837 -38.19 -78.25 6.33
N THR A 838 -38.58 -79.49 6.77
CA THR A 838 -38.69 -80.73 5.93
C THR A 838 -39.89 -81.68 6.29
N PRO A 839 -40.34 -82.64 5.41
CA PRO A 839 -41.58 -83.45 5.61
C PRO A 839 -41.55 -85.01 5.32
N PRO A 840 -42.51 -85.80 5.88
CA PRO A 840 -42.93 -87.15 5.39
C PRO A 840 -44.48 -87.43 5.55
N PRO A 841 -45.04 -88.66 5.33
CA PRO A 841 -45.03 -89.61 4.19
C PRO A 841 -46.44 -89.78 3.50
N VAL A 842 -46.74 -90.90 2.79
CA VAL A 842 -47.80 -91.03 1.74
C VAL A 842 -49.06 -91.85 2.14
N ASP A 843 -50.19 -91.64 1.42
CA ASP A 843 -51.60 -92.01 1.72
C ASP A 843 -52.39 -92.65 0.51
N ASN A 844 -53.60 -93.20 0.72
CA ASN A 844 -54.43 -93.99 -0.22
C ASN A 844 -55.76 -93.31 -0.69
N PRO A 845 -56.27 -93.55 -1.92
CA PRO A 845 -57.44 -92.82 -2.48
C PRO A 845 -58.86 -93.12 -1.92
N PRO A 846 -59.77 -92.11 -1.87
CA PRO A 846 -61.17 -92.26 -1.47
C PRO A 846 -62.04 -93.08 -2.42
N THR A 847 -63.21 -93.53 -1.91
CA THR A 847 -64.24 -94.26 -2.67
C THR A 847 -65.64 -93.66 -2.52
N LEU A 848 -66.49 -93.82 -3.55
CA LEU A 848 -67.89 -93.37 -3.55
C LEU A 848 -68.82 -94.45 -2.97
N VAL A 849 -69.66 -94.08 -2.00
CA VAL A 849 -70.60 -95.00 -1.31
C VAL A 849 -72.08 -94.57 -1.41
N GLY A 850 -72.38 -93.44 -2.04
CA GLY A 850 -73.75 -92.91 -2.19
C GLY A 850 -74.04 -92.27 -3.54
N SER A 851 -75.26 -91.76 -3.71
CA SER A 851 -75.67 -90.95 -4.86
C SER A 851 -76.51 -89.77 -4.40
N ILE A 852 -76.43 -88.64 -5.11
CA ILE A 852 -77.06 -87.38 -4.70
C ILE A 852 -78.56 -87.39 -5.07
N PRO A 853 -79.49 -87.27 -4.11
CA PRO A 853 -80.91 -87.11 -4.41
C PRO A 853 -81.19 -85.73 -5.01
N THR A 854 -82.28 -85.59 -5.78
CA THR A 854 -82.69 -84.31 -6.38
C THR A 854 -82.96 -83.26 -5.30
N LEU A 855 -82.26 -82.12 -5.35
CA LEU A 855 -82.40 -81.06 -4.35
C LEU A 855 -83.57 -80.11 -4.71
N PRO A 856 -84.13 -79.36 -3.73
CA PRO A 856 -85.14 -78.33 -3.97
C PRO A 856 -84.64 -77.19 -4.87
N ASN A 857 -85.57 -76.38 -5.39
CA ASN A 857 -85.24 -75.17 -6.13
C ASN A 857 -84.96 -73.99 -5.18
N ALA A 858 -84.23 -72.99 -5.67
CA ALA A 858 -83.87 -71.75 -4.98
C ALA A 858 -84.40 -70.51 -5.72
N GLU A 859 -84.25 -69.32 -5.13
CA GLU A 859 -84.70 -68.04 -5.71
C GLU A 859 -83.60 -66.98 -5.57
N ILE A 860 -83.43 -66.11 -6.57
CA ILE A 860 -82.44 -65.04 -6.57
C ILE A 860 -82.79 -64.03 -5.48
N GLY A 861 -81.78 -63.61 -4.73
CA GLY A 861 -81.96 -62.68 -3.61
C GLY A 861 -82.59 -63.32 -2.36
N ALA A 862 -83.02 -64.59 -2.42
CA ALA A 862 -83.47 -65.35 -1.26
C ALA A 862 -82.34 -66.22 -0.70
N GLU A 863 -82.30 -66.35 0.63
CA GLU A 863 -81.36 -67.26 1.29
C GLU A 863 -81.80 -68.73 1.10
N TYR A 864 -80.87 -69.56 0.66
CA TYR A 864 -81.05 -70.99 0.42
C TYR A 864 -79.98 -71.77 1.19
N ALA A 865 -80.35 -72.90 1.80
CA ALA A 865 -79.44 -73.76 2.53
C ALA A 865 -79.91 -75.22 2.52
N ILE A 866 -79.04 -76.16 2.15
CA ILE A 866 -79.32 -77.61 2.22
C ILE A 866 -78.04 -78.44 2.40
N THR A 867 -78.12 -79.52 3.19
CA THR A 867 -77.01 -80.44 3.46
C THR A 867 -77.22 -81.79 2.78
N THR A 868 -76.18 -82.36 2.18
CA THR A 868 -76.19 -83.68 1.54
C THR A 868 -76.10 -84.83 2.56
N PRO A 869 -76.55 -86.06 2.22
CA PRO A 869 -76.15 -87.26 2.96
C PRO A 869 -74.64 -87.54 2.75
N VAL A 870 -74.07 -88.47 3.52
CA VAL A 870 -72.67 -88.90 3.34
C VAL A 870 -72.51 -89.59 1.98
N LEU A 871 -71.55 -89.13 1.17
CA LEU A 871 -71.36 -89.60 -0.21
C LEU A 871 -70.13 -90.49 -0.41
N PHE A 872 -69.08 -90.33 0.40
CA PHE A 872 -67.76 -90.93 0.20
C PHE A 872 -67.25 -91.64 1.47
N ALA A 873 -66.34 -92.59 1.29
CA ALA A 873 -65.68 -93.36 2.35
C ALA A 873 -64.21 -93.61 2.00
N ASP A 874 -63.37 -93.74 3.03
CA ASP A 874 -61.92 -93.62 2.96
C ASP A 874 -61.26 -94.51 4.02
N ASP A 875 -60.05 -95.03 3.80
CA ASP A 875 -59.41 -95.97 4.76
C ASP A 875 -58.83 -95.27 6.00
N ASN A 876 -58.52 -93.97 5.92
CA ASN A 876 -58.30 -93.09 7.08
C ASN A 876 -59.61 -92.62 7.76
N GLY A 877 -60.76 -92.87 7.13
CA GLY A 877 -62.09 -92.53 7.64
C GLY A 877 -62.56 -91.11 7.30
N VAL A 878 -63.89 -90.95 7.21
CA VAL A 878 -64.60 -89.76 6.68
C VAL A 878 -64.39 -88.42 7.43
N GLY A 879 -63.57 -88.40 8.49
CA GLY A 879 -63.11 -87.18 9.14
C GLY A 879 -61.80 -86.60 8.57
N GLY A 880 -61.06 -87.39 7.78
CA GLY A 880 -59.85 -86.94 7.06
C GLY A 880 -60.16 -86.30 5.70
N LEU A 881 -61.28 -86.68 5.08
CA LEU A 881 -61.70 -86.18 3.77
C LEU A 881 -61.99 -84.68 3.76
N ARG A 882 -61.60 -84.03 2.67
CA ARG A 882 -62.03 -82.68 2.28
C ARG A 882 -63.02 -82.75 1.13
N LEU A 883 -64.13 -82.04 1.22
CA LEU A 883 -65.19 -82.08 0.22
C LEU A 883 -65.31 -80.75 -0.56
N GLY A 884 -64.82 -80.75 -1.80
CA GLY A 884 -64.96 -79.63 -2.73
C GLY A 884 -66.28 -79.70 -3.52
N VAL A 885 -66.84 -78.53 -3.90
CA VAL A 885 -67.98 -78.47 -4.83
C VAL A 885 -67.71 -77.42 -5.91
N SER A 886 -68.02 -77.77 -7.16
CA SER A 886 -67.91 -76.90 -8.33
C SER A 886 -69.18 -76.91 -9.18
N GLY A 887 -69.38 -75.90 -10.04
CA GLY A 887 -70.56 -75.78 -10.89
C GLY A 887 -71.80 -75.17 -10.22
N LEU A 888 -71.67 -74.60 -9.01
CA LEU A 888 -72.72 -73.77 -8.41
C LEU A 888 -72.82 -72.40 -9.12
N PRO A 889 -74.03 -71.79 -9.20
CA PRO A 889 -74.18 -70.44 -9.72
C PRO A 889 -73.61 -69.42 -8.72
N ALA A 890 -73.24 -68.25 -9.24
CA ALA A 890 -72.76 -67.15 -8.41
C ALA A 890 -73.75 -66.81 -7.28
N GLY A 891 -73.21 -66.52 -6.10
CA GLY A 891 -73.99 -66.24 -4.88
C GLY A 891 -74.30 -67.47 -4.00
N LEU A 892 -74.18 -68.69 -4.52
CA LEU A 892 -74.16 -69.91 -3.70
C LEU A 892 -72.74 -70.38 -3.44
N THR A 893 -72.48 -70.84 -2.22
CA THR A 893 -71.23 -71.46 -1.78
C THR A 893 -71.51 -72.87 -1.26
N ALA A 894 -70.44 -73.62 -1.02
CA ALA A 894 -70.49 -74.93 -0.39
C ALA A 894 -69.54 -74.96 0.81
N THR A 895 -70.04 -75.44 1.94
CA THR A 895 -69.28 -75.65 3.17
C THR A 895 -69.16 -77.15 3.42
N ASP A 896 -67.94 -77.66 3.40
CA ASP A 896 -67.61 -78.99 3.90
C ASP A 896 -67.83 -79.06 5.42
N ASN A 897 -68.71 -79.94 5.87
CA ASN A 897 -69.03 -80.12 7.29
C ASN A 897 -68.01 -81.01 8.03
N ARG A 898 -66.98 -81.52 7.33
CA ARG A 898 -65.89 -82.39 7.84
C ARG A 898 -66.37 -83.67 8.53
N ASN A 899 -67.49 -84.21 8.06
CA ASN A 899 -68.11 -85.43 8.55
C ASN A 899 -68.64 -86.32 7.40
N GLY A 900 -68.11 -86.13 6.19
CA GLY A 900 -68.59 -86.78 4.96
C GLY A 900 -69.77 -86.09 4.27
N THR A 901 -70.30 -84.97 4.77
CA THR A 901 -71.41 -84.21 4.18
C THR A 901 -71.03 -82.78 3.79
N VAL A 902 -71.74 -82.19 2.82
CA VAL A 902 -71.57 -80.80 2.39
C VAL A 902 -72.88 -80.03 2.55
N THR A 903 -72.80 -78.81 3.07
CA THR A 903 -73.90 -77.85 3.08
C THR A 903 -73.73 -76.83 1.95
N ILE A 904 -74.64 -76.80 0.98
CA ILE A 904 -74.73 -75.75 -0.04
C ILE A 904 -75.60 -74.64 0.56
N SER A 905 -75.08 -73.41 0.63
CA SER A 905 -75.84 -72.26 1.16
C SER A 905 -75.46 -70.93 0.53
N GLY A 906 -76.26 -69.89 0.77
CA GLY A 906 -76.05 -68.53 0.29
C GLY A 906 -77.28 -67.97 -0.43
N THR A 907 -77.05 -67.06 -1.37
CA THR A 907 -78.10 -66.31 -2.07
C THR A 907 -77.76 -66.23 -3.55
N PRO A 908 -78.35 -67.08 -4.42
CA PRO A 908 -77.96 -67.12 -5.83
C PRO A 908 -78.28 -65.82 -6.56
N THR A 909 -77.52 -65.52 -7.61
CA THR A 909 -77.67 -64.29 -8.41
C THR A 909 -78.01 -64.55 -9.88
N THR A 910 -78.17 -65.81 -10.29
CA THR A 910 -78.47 -66.20 -11.68
C THR A 910 -79.51 -67.31 -11.73
N ALA A 911 -80.54 -67.14 -12.56
CA ALA A 911 -81.64 -68.07 -12.73
C ALA A 911 -81.29 -69.17 -13.75
N GLY A 912 -81.86 -70.36 -13.59
CA GLY A 912 -81.65 -71.49 -14.51
C GLY A 912 -81.54 -72.85 -13.82
N ALA A 913 -81.40 -73.91 -14.63
CA ALA A 913 -81.17 -75.27 -14.15
C ALA A 913 -79.66 -75.55 -14.04
N ILE A 914 -79.24 -75.97 -12.85
CA ILE A 914 -77.84 -76.12 -12.43
C ILE A 914 -77.45 -77.60 -12.40
N THR A 915 -76.23 -77.91 -12.83
CA THR A 915 -75.55 -79.18 -12.52
C THR A 915 -74.25 -78.86 -11.80
N PHE A 916 -74.05 -79.45 -10.62
CA PHE A 916 -72.86 -79.25 -9.79
C PHE A 916 -72.15 -80.58 -9.52
N THR A 917 -70.85 -80.52 -9.25
CA THR A 917 -69.98 -81.68 -8.96
C THR A 917 -69.48 -81.59 -7.53
N VAL A 918 -69.58 -82.67 -6.77
CA VAL A 918 -68.94 -82.83 -5.46
C VAL A 918 -67.72 -83.75 -5.62
N THR A 919 -66.57 -83.33 -5.12
CA THR A 919 -65.31 -84.09 -5.11
C THR A 919 -64.88 -84.32 -3.66
N ALA A 920 -64.46 -85.53 -3.33
CA ALA A 920 -63.75 -85.85 -2.10
C ALA A 920 -62.26 -86.01 -2.37
N THR A 921 -61.44 -85.39 -1.53
CA THR A 921 -59.98 -85.44 -1.53
C THR A 921 -59.52 -86.00 -0.17
N ASP A 922 -58.59 -86.97 -0.16
CA ASP A 922 -57.96 -87.49 1.07
C ASP A 922 -56.88 -86.56 1.64
N ALA A 923 -56.02 -87.06 2.54
CA ALA A 923 -54.86 -86.33 3.04
C ALA A 923 -53.64 -86.42 2.10
N GLY A 924 -53.59 -87.42 1.22
CA GLY A 924 -52.58 -87.59 0.16
C GLY A 924 -52.76 -86.70 -1.08
N GLY A 925 -53.95 -86.13 -1.28
CA GLY A 925 -54.34 -85.38 -2.48
C GLY A 925 -55.00 -86.21 -3.59
N ASN A 926 -55.42 -87.46 -3.35
CA ASN A 926 -56.15 -88.26 -4.34
C ASN A 926 -57.66 -87.92 -4.32
N GLU A 927 -58.31 -87.93 -5.49
CA GLU A 927 -59.68 -87.41 -5.65
C GLU A 927 -60.68 -88.39 -6.28
N VAL A 928 -61.93 -88.34 -5.82
CA VAL A 928 -63.07 -89.08 -6.40
C VAL A 928 -64.35 -88.22 -6.34
N SER A 929 -65.21 -88.25 -7.38
CA SER A 929 -66.28 -87.24 -7.55
C SER A 929 -67.62 -87.76 -8.10
N THR A 930 -68.69 -86.98 -7.91
CA THR A 930 -70.07 -87.29 -8.34
C THR A 930 -70.93 -86.03 -8.54
N ASN A 931 -72.06 -86.13 -9.26
CA ASN A 931 -72.82 -84.97 -9.76
C ASN A 931 -74.26 -84.87 -9.20
N GLY A 932 -74.74 -83.64 -8.98
CA GLY A 932 -76.10 -83.29 -8.52
C GLY A 932 -76.75 -82.16 -9.33
N ARG A 933 -78.05 -81.90 -9.13
CA ARG A 933 -78.85 -80.90 -9.89
C ARG A 933 -79.95 -80.20 -9.06
N PHE A 934 -80.26 -78.94 -9.40
CA PHE A 934 -81.38 -78.11 -8.89
C PHE A 934 -81.66 -76.89 -9.81
N THR A 935 -82.61 -76.01 -9.46
CA THR A 935 -83.03 -74.85 -10.30
C THR A 935 -83.12 -73.53 -9.50
N VAL A 936 -83.01 -72.36 -10.16
CA VAL A 936 -83.07 -71.00 -9.56
C VAL A 936 -84.03 -70.04 -10.34
N ASN A 937 -84.78 -69.17 -9.63
CA ASN A 937 -85.82 -68.21 -10.16
C ASN A 937 -85.48 -66.70 -9.86
N ASP A 938 -86.03 -65.65 -10.54
CA ASP A 938 -85.62 -64.19 -10.40
C ASP A 938 -86.70 -63.19 -9.87
N ILE A 939 -86.34 -62.21 -9.00
CA ILE A 939 -87.19 -61.14 -8.36
C ILE A 939 -86.34 -59.87 -7.97
N ARG A 940 -86.87 -58.61 -7.98
CA ARG A 940 -86.08 -57.33 -7.76
C ARG A 940 -86.78 -56.12 -7.06
N VAL A 941 -86.06 -55.31 -6.22
CA VAL A 941 -86.43 -53.94 -5.65
C VAL A 941 -85.16 -53.03 -5.39
N VAL A 942 -85.24 -51.78 -4.87
CA VAL A 942 -84.28 -50.63 -5.11
C VAL A 942 -83.84 -49.70 -3.90
N VAL A 943 -82.50 -49.61 -3.62
CA VAL A 943 -81.54 -48.47 -3.29
C VAL A 943 -81.84 -47.25 -2.34
N ILE A 944 -80.87 -46.81 -1.46
CA ILE A 944 -80.49 -45.38 -1.03
C ILE A 944 -79.27 -45.28 -0.01
N ARG A 945 -78.74 -44.07 0.35
CA ARG A 945 -77.63 -43.66 1.34
C ARG A 945 -77.84 -42.19 1.87
N PRO A 946 -76.92 -41.36 2.52
CA PRO A 946 -75.57 -41.49 3.19
C PRO A 946 -75.29 -40.60 4.50
N GLN A 947 -74.00 -40.43 4.92
CA GLN A 947 -73.29 -39.27 5.62
C GLN A 947 -73.11 -39.08 7.18
N ASP A 948 -72.08 -38.25 7.53
CA ASP A 948 -71.72 -37.43 8.75
C ASP A 948 -70.68 -37.90 9.84
N GLU A 949 -70.03 -36.94 10.55
CA GLU A 949 -68.77 -37.02 11.40
C GLU A 949 -68.97 -36.66 12.93
N PRO A 950 -67.98 -36.20 13.79
CA PRO A 950 -66.50 -36.40 13.90
C PRO A 950 -65.92 -36.65 15.35
N GLY A 951 -64.69 -37.19 15.44
CA GLY A 951 -63.62 -36.70 16.37
C GLY A 951 -63.27 -37.39 17.71
N VAL A 952 -62.08 -38.01 17.81
CA VAL A 952 -61.11 -38.04 18.95
C VAL A 952 -59.81 -38.76 18.50
N PHE A 953 -58.64 -38.44 19.08
CA PHE A 953 -57.30 -38.78 18.54
C PHE A 953 -56.59 -39.98 19.20
N VAL A 954 -55.83 -40.73 18.39
CA VAL A 954 -54.58 -41.44 18.77
C VAL A 954 -53.55 -41.25 17.64
N SER A 955 -52.27 -41.18 17.96
CA SER A 955 -51.16 -40.91 17.01
C SER A 955 -50.54 -42.20 16.45
N LEU A 956 -50.06 -42.17 15.19
CA LEU A 956 -48.66 -42.47 14.82
C LEU A 956 -48.40 -42.36 13.29
N GLY A 957 -47.38 -41.57 12.92
CA GLY A 957 -46.46 -41.85 11.79
C GLY A 957 -46.89 -41.62 10.32
N PHE A 958 -46.24 -40.68 9.64
CA PHE A 958 -45.99 -40.69 8.19
C PHE A 958 -44.54 -40.23 7.89
N SER A 959 -44.03 -40.47 6.67
CA SER A 959 -42.60 -40.51 6.34
C SER A 959 -41.93 -39.16 5.99
N SER A 960 -40.62 -39.23 5.75
CA SER A 960 -39.67 -38.14 5.48
C SER A 960 -39.92 -37.33 4.19
N ASP A 961 -40.74 -37.85 3.28
CA ASP A 961 -40.59 -37.59 1.84
C ASP A 961 -41.33 -36.33 1.37
N GLN A 962 -41.61 -35.40 2.29
CA GLN A 962 -42.23 -34.09 2.06
C GLN A 962 -41.54 -32.95 2.83
N ARG A 963 -40.21 -33.02 3.02
CA ARG A 963 -39.45 -31.99 3.77
C ARG A 963 -38.40 -31.22 2.97
N GLU A 964 -37.96 -31.70 1.81
CA GLU A 964 -36.91 -31.05 1.01
C GLU A 964 -37.44 -30.15 -0.13
N GLU A 965 -38.77 -30.14 -0.34
CA GLU A 965 -39.43 -29.34 -1.39
C GLU A 965 -39.98 -27.98 -0.87
N PHE A 966 -39.61 -27.56 0.35
CA PHE A 966 -40.17 -26.37 1.02
C PHE A 966 -39.15 -25.33 1.53
N GLU A 967 -37.84 -25.62 1.50
CA GLU A 967 -36.80 -24.72 2.06
C GLU A 967 -35.99 -23.97 0.98
N ASN A 968 -36.39 -24.02 -0.30
CA ASN A 968 -35.60 -23.53 -1.44
C ASN A 968 -36.26 -22.41 -2.27
N MET A 969 -37.02 -21.50 -1.64
CA MET A 969 -37.56 -20.29 -2.28
C MET A 969 -37.53 -19.06 -1.36
N ASN A 970 -36.99 -17.95 -1.89
CA ASN A 970 -36.89 -16.59 -1.32
C ASN A 970 -36.05 -16.40 -0.03
N SER A 971 -35.24 -15.34 0.13
CA SER A 971 -34.49 -14.44 -0.78
C SER A 971 -33.79 -13.38 0.07
N SER A 972 -32.64 -12.85 -0.37
CA SER A 972 -31.87 -11.79 0.30
C SER A 972 -32.67 -10.50 0.61
N MET A 973 -32.45 -9.87 1.78
CA MET A 973 -32.42 -8.39 1.91
C MET A 973 -31.82 -7.87 3.24
N SER A 974 -30.88 -6.91 3.10
CA SER A 974 -30.49 -5.80 4.00
C SER A 974 -30.57 -5.90 5.55
N ARG A 975 -29.37 -5.88 6.17
CA ARG A 975 -28.79 -4.80 7.03
C ARG A 975 -29.60 -4.13 8.17
N LEU A 976 -28.81 -3.77 9.20
CA LEU A 976 -28.94 -2.67 10.18
C LEU A 976 -29.73 -2.87 11.48
N CYS A 977 -29.10 -2.27 12.51
CA CYS A 977 -29.48 -2.02 13.90
C CYS A 977 -29.04 -3.07 14.94
N GLU A 978 -28.49 -2.72 16.10
CA GLU A 978 -27.74 -1.55 16.63
C GLU A 978 -27.64 -1.73 18.16
N GLU A 979 -26.82 -0.93 18.82
CA GLU A 979 -26.69 -0.96 20.28
C GLU A 979 -27.95 -0.38 20.97
N THR A 980 -28.81 -1.22 21.52
CA THR A 980 -29.64 -0.84 22.67
C THR A 980 -29.64 -1.94 23.72
N ALA A 981 -29.25 -1.61 24.95
CA ALA A 981 -29.27 -2.55 26.06
C ALA A 981 -30.69 -2.73 26.59
N ILE A 982 -31.18 -3.98 26.64
CA ILE A 982 -31.96 -4.56 27.76
C ILE A 982 -32.17 -6.08 27.54
N CYS A 983 -31.49 -6.87 28.37
CA CYS A 983 -32.01 -8.04 29.07
C CYS A 983 -33.48 -8.47 28.81
N TRP A 984 -33.73 -9.63 28.17
CA TRP A 984 -34.04 -10.90 28.88
C TRP A 984 -34.22 -12.14 27.98
N SER A 985 -34.55 -13.26 28.61
CA SER A 985 -34.45 -14.66 28.15
C SER A 985 -35.65 -15.25 27.42
N ASP A 986 -35.36 -16.29 26.64
CA ASP A 986 -36.15 -17.51 26.40
C ASP A 986 -37.44 -17.50 25.56
N ASN A 987 -37.38 -18.35 24.53
CA ASN A 987 -38.42 -19.26 24.02
C ASN A 987 -39.72 -18.72 23.39
N VAL A 988 -39.71 -18.72 22.04
CA VAL A 988 -40.66 -19.45 21.17
C VAL A 988 -42.16 -19.35 21.50
N GLY A 989 -42.91 -18.71 20.60
CA GLY A 989 -44.07 -19.42 20.02
C GLY A 989 -45.29 -18.62 19.53
N ILE A 990 -45.57 -18.76 18.22
CA ILE A 990 -46.92 -18.95 17.62
C ILE A 990 -47.92 -17.78 17.77
N PHE A 991 -48.35 -17.16 16.65
CA PHE A 991 -49.71 -17.36 16.11
C PHE A 991 -49.95 -16.80 14.70
N ARG A 992 -50.95 -17.40 14.03
CA ARG A 992 -51.45 -17.15 12.67
C ARG A 992 -52.35 -15.90 12.59
N GLY A 993 -52.51 -15.31 11.40
CA GLY A 993 -53.65 -14.43 11.11
C GLY A 993 -53.60 -13.76 9.73
N ALA A 994 -54.45 -14.19 8.79
CA ALA A 994 -54.44 -13.71 7.40
C ALA A 994 -55.36 -12.49 7.14
N ALA A 995 -54.96 -11.60 6.24
CA ALA A 995 -55.88 -10.81 5.39
C ALA A 995 -55.21 -10.22 4.11
N VAL A 996 -55.60 -10.75 2.94
CA VAL A 996 -55.91 -10.08 1.65
C VAL A 996 -55.33 -8.67 1.35
N GLY A 997 -54.74 -8.46 0.15
CA GLY A 997 -54.43 -7.07 -0.31
C GLY A 997 -54.08 -6.78 -1.79
N GLY A 998 -53.30 -7.63 -2.49
CA GLY A 998 -52.81 -7.32 -3.86
C GLY A 998 -51.67 -6.27 -3.90
N ALA A 999 -51.04 -5.97 -5.05
CA ALA A 999 -51.12 -6.61 -6.37
C ALA A 999 -49.81 -6.41 -7.18
N ASN A 1000 -49.43 -7.43 -7.97
CA ASN A 1000 -48.46 -7.41 -9.08
C ASN A 1000 -47.10 -6.70 -8.91
N VAL A 1001 -46.07 -7.50 -8.64
CA VAL A 1001 -44.75 -7.36 -9.30
C VAL A 1001 -44.38 -8.73 -9.89
N GLN A 1002 -44.06 -8.77 -11.19
CA GLN A 1002 -43.51 -9.95 -11.86
C GLN A 1002 -42.37 -9.55 -12.78
N SER A 1003 -41.14 -9.87 -12.39
CA SER A 1003 -40.08 -10.35 -13.29
C SER A 1003 -38.81 -10.69 -12.51
N LEU A 1004 -38.40 -11.97 -12.53
CA LEU A 1004 -37.01 -12.45 -12.74
C LEU A 1004 -36.85 -13.90 -12.23
N ALA A 1005 -36.94 -14.88 -13.15
CA ALA A 1005 -36.24 -16.18 -13.11
C ALA A 1005 -36.76 -17.10 -14.24
N SER A 1006 -36.01 -17.24 -15.35
CA SER A 1006 -36.01 -18.41 -16.26
C SER A 1006 -35.21 -18.14 -17.55
N SER A 1007 -33.89 -17.97 -17.42
CA SER A 1007 -32.98 -17.89 -18.58
C SER A 1007 -32.45 -19.26 -18.99
N ARG A 1008 -33.24 -20.01 -19.78
CA ARG A 1008 -32.70 -20.97 -20.77
C ARG A 1008 -33.72 -21.38 -21.83
N GLU A 1009 -33.27 -21.29 -23.09
CA GLU A 1009 -33.76 -22.04 -24.26
C GLU A 1009 -35.26 -21.93 -24.62
N PHE A 1010 -35.64 -20.88 -25.36
CA PHE A 1010 -36.54 -21.05 -26.50
C PHE A 1010 -36.37 -19.99 -27.60
N TRP A 1011 -36.62 -20.41 -28.85
CA TRP A 1011 -36.62 -19.61 -30.09
C TRP A 1011 -35.33 -18.91 -30.56
N ALA A 1012 -34.49 -19.68 -31.27
CA ALA A 1012 -33.74 -19.15 -32.40
C ALA A 1012 -34.61 -19.25 -33.68
N GLN A 1013 -35.11 -18.13 -34.22
CA GLN A 1013 -35.52 -17.96 -35.63
C GLN A 1013 -35.98 -16.52 -35.93
N GLN A 1014 -35.12 -15.73 -36.62
CA GLN A 1014 -35.48 -14.65 -37.56
C GLN A 1014 -34.17 -14.09 -38.15
N LEU A 1015 -33.72 -14.68 -39.27
CA LEU A 1015 -32.55 -14.21 -40.02
C LEU A 1015 -32.92 -14.17 -41.51
N ALA A 1016 -33.54 -13.07 -41.94
CA ALA A 1016 -34.04 -12.92 -43.30
C ALA A 1016 -34.12 -11.43 -43.73
N GLY A 1017 -33.02 -10.90 -44.26
CA GLY A 1017 -33.07 -9.69 -45.09
C GLY A 1017 -32.19 -8.51 -44.67
N LEU A 1018 -30.88 -8.62 -44.89
CA LEU A 1018 -30.21 -7.76 -45.87
C LEU A 1018 -28.92 -8.41 -46.37
N THR A 1019 -28.65 -8.32 -47.67
CA THR A 1019 -27.44 -8.88 -48.30
C THR A 1019 -26.40 -7.78 -48.46
N ILE A 1020 -25.28 -7.89 -47.76
CA ILE A 1020 -24.11 -7.02 -47.97
C ILE A 1020 -23.12 -7.75 -48.89
N SER A 1021 -22.65 -7.05 -49.92
CA SER A 1021 -21.66 -7.53 -50.90
C SER A 1021 -20.48 -6.57 -50.90
N GLY A 1022 -19.32 -7.01 -50.37
CA GLY A 1022 -18.09 -6.21 -50.44
C GLY A 1022 -17.10 -6.49 -49.31
N THR A 1023 -16.20 -7.45 -49.54
CA THR A 1023 -14.78 -7.45 -49.13
C THR A 1023 -14.34 -6.93 -47.74
N THR A 1024 -13.69 -7.84 -47.00
CA THR A 1024 -12.56 -7.65 -46.04
C THR A 1024 -12.79 -7.02 -44.66
N GLU A 1025 -12.34 -7.77 -43.65
CA GLU A 1025 -11.81 -7.35 -42.34
C GLU A 1025 -12.71 -6.58 -41.35
N VAL A 1026 -13.62 -7.31 -40.68
CA VAL A 1026 -14.11 -6.97 -39.32
C VAL A 1026 -14.26 -8.26 -38.51
N SER A 1027 -13.46 -8.49 -37.46
CA SER A 1027 -13.52 -9.72 -36.63
C SER A 1027 -12.95 -9.56 -35.21
N THR A 1028 -13.14 -8.41 -34.55
CA THR A 1028 -12.56 -8.16 -33.20
C THR A 1028 -13.41 -7.35 -32.21
N VAL A 1029 -14.62 -6.89 -32.57
CA VAL A 1029 -15.38 -5.89 -31.77
C VAL A 1029 -16.73 -6.42 -31.25
N LEU A 1030 -16.92 -7.74 -31.16
CA LEU A 1030 -18.16 -8.35 -30.62
C LEU A 1030 -17.91 -9.51 -29.63
N ALA A 1031 -16.76 -9.46 -28.94
CA ALA A 1031 -16.37 -10.45 -27.92
C ALA A 1031 -16.00 -9.82 -26.56
N LEU A 1032 -16.21 -8.51 -26.38
CA LEU A 1032 -15.64 -7.70 -25.29
C LEU A 1032 -16.69 -7.00 -24.41
N LEU A 1033 -17.94 -7.49 -24.41
CA LEU A 1033 -19.09 -6.88 -23.71
C LEU A 1033 -19.86 -7.83 -22.78
N LEU A 1034 -19.33 -9.03 -22.50
CA LEU A 1034 -20.00 -10.04 -21.65
C LEU A 1034 -19.06 -10.84 -20.71
N THR A 1035 -18.12 -10.15 -20.07
CA THR A 1035 -17.57 -10.53 -18.74
C THR A 1035 -17.09 -9.25 -18.04
N GLY A 1036 -17.45 -9.07 -16.78
CA GLY A 1036 -17.02 -7.90 -15.99
C GLY A 1036 -15.84 -8.20 -15.06
N GLU A 1037 -15.31 -7.11 -14.51
CA GLU A 1037 -14.30 -7.00 -13.43
C GLU A 1037 -12.81 -7.14 -13.79
N ILE A 1038 -12.00 -6.57 -12.88
CA ILE A 1038 -10.53 -6.54 -12.76
C ILE A 1038 -9.74 -5.87 -13.91
N TYR A 1039 -9.44 -4.57 -13.75
CA TYR A 1039 -8.09 -4.11 -13.32
C TYR A 1039 -8.01 -2.57 -13.23
N LYS A 1040 -7.93 -2.03 -12.01
CA LYS A 1040 -7.21 -0.77 -11.78
C LYS A 1040 -5.72 -1.15 -11.69
N GLY A 1041 -4.91 -0.78 -12.67
CA GLY A 1041 -3.46 -1.10 -12.64
C GLY A 1041 -2.69 -0.92 -13.96
N GLN A 1042 -3.34 -0.99 -15.13
CA GLN A 1042 -2.66 -0.82 -16.43
C GLN A 1042 -3.35 0.23 -17.31
N LEU A 1043 -3.17 1.51 -16.98
CA LEU A 1043 -3.66 2.63 -17.80
C LEU A 1043 -2.64 3.77 -17.98
N ARG A 1044 -1.35 3.54 -17.65
CA ARG A 1044 -0.27 4.54 -17.79
C ARG A 1044 0.74 4.23 -18.91
N LEU A 1045 0.85 2.96 -19.34
CA LEU A 1045 1.81 2.50 -20.37
C LEU A 1045 1.39 2.67 -21.84
N ILE A 1046 0.16 3.12 -22.12
CA ILE A 1046 -0.33 3.34 -23.50
C ILE A 1046 -0.13 4.80 -23.97
N ASN A 1047 0.21 5.72 -23.06
CA ASN A 1047 0.29 7.15 -23.38
C ASN A 1047 1.57 7.59 -24.11
N SER A 1048 2.69 6.85 -24.04
CA SER A 1048 3.95 7.24 -24.70
C SER A 1048 3.89 7.11 -26.23
N GLU A 1049 3.63 5.89 -26.73
CA GLU A 1049 3.55 5.64 -28.19
C GLU A 1049 2.40 6.40 -28.86
N ILE A 1050 1.30 6.65 -28.13
CA ILE A 1050 0.20 7.49 -28.62
C ILE A 1050 0.58 8.98 -28.59
N ALA A 1051 1.31 9.48 -27.60
CA ALA A 1051 1.78 10.87 -27.59
C ALA A 1051 2.72 11.18 -28.75
N ASP A 1052 3.71 10.31 -29.03
CA ASP A 1052 4.61 10.46 -30.18
C ASP A 1052 3.85 10.35 -31.52
N SER A 1053 2.90 9.42 -31.63
CA SER A 1053 2.05 9.29 -32.83
C SER A 1053 1.17 10.52 -33.06
N ILE A 1054 0.58 11.08 -32.00
CA ILE A 1054 -0.23 12.31 -32.04
C ILE A 1054 0.64 13.53 -32.37
N GLY A 1055 1.84 13.63 -31.80
CA GLY A 1055 2.81 14.70 -32.10
C GLY A 1055 3.20 14.72 -33.58
N GLN A 1056 3.50 13.54 -34.15
CA GLN A 1056 3.79 13.41 -35.59
C GLN A 1056 2.56 13.72 -36.46
N TYR A 1057 1.35 13.35 -36.03
CA TYR A 1057 0.12 13.65 -36.75
C TYR A 1057 -0.15 15.17 -36.80
N PHE A 1058 -0.10 15.87 -35.66
CA PHE A 1058 -0.27 17.32 -35.59
C PHE A 1058 0.78 18.09 -36.41
N ALA A 1059 2.04 17.67 -36.37
CA ALA A 1059 3.10 18.27 -37.17
C ALA A 1059 2.80 18.21 -38.68
N SER A 1060 2.16 17.13 -39.15
CA SER A 1060 1.85 16.93 -40.57
C SER A 1060 0.69 17.82 -41.07
N GLU A 1061 -0.43 17.91 -40.34
CA GLU A 1061 -1.58 18.73 -40.76
C GLU A 1061 -1.31 20.23 -40.64
N VAL A 1062 -0.64 20.67 -39.57
CA VAL A 1062 -0.25 22.09 -39.40
C VAL A 1062 0.72 22.51 -40.51
N GLY A 1063 1.68 21.65 -40.86
CA GLY A 1063 2.62 21.88 -41.96
C GLY A 1063 1.94 22.04 -43.32
N GLN A 1064 0.97 21.18 -43.65
CA GLN A 1064 0.26 21.25 -44.94
C GLN A 1064 -0.69 22.46 -45.03
N LYS A 1065 -1.50 22.73 -43.99
CA LYS A 1065 -2.46 23.85 -44.00
C LYS A 1065 -1.79 25.23 -43.92
N ALA A 1066 -0.59 25.33 -43.33
CA ALA A 1066 0.23 26.54 -43.42
C ALA A 1066 0.71 26.81 -44.85
N LEU A 1067 1.09 25.76 -45.60
CA LEU A 1067 1.58 25.87 -46.97
C LEU A 1067 0.46 26.22 -47.97
N GLU A 1068 -0.73 25.65 -47.82
CA GLU A 1068 -1.89 26.01 -48.66
C GLU A 1068 -2.33 27.49 -48.49
N ASN A 1069 -2.23 28.03 -47.27
CA ASN A 1069 -2.62 29.42 -47.01
C ASN A 1069 -1.56 30.44 -47.46
N GLN A 1070 -0.27 30.08 -47.53
CA GLN A 1070 0.73 30.96 -48.17
C GLN A 1070 0.50 31.16 -49.69
N LEU A 1071 -0.24 30.26 -50.35
CA LEU A 1071 -0.52 30.34 -51.78
C LEU A 1071 -1.74 31.23 -52.14
N LYS A 1072 -2.42 31.83 -51.16
CA LYS A 1072 -3.52 32.80 -51.35
C LYS A 1072 -3.12 34.16 -50.75
N GLY A 1073 -2.45 34.97 -51.55
CA GLY A 1073 -1.72 36.14 -51.05
C GLY A 1073 -2.55 37.33 -50.56
N SER A 1074 -1.95 38.06 -49.62
CA SER A 1074 -2.25 39.44 -49.20
C SER A 1074 -3.57 39.70 -48.43
N VAL A 1075 -3.49 39.55 -47.10
CA VAL A 1075 -4.24 40.39 -46.14
C VAL A 1075 -3.29 40.78 -44.99
N THR A 1076 -3.41 42.00 -44.48
CA THR A 1076 -2.58 42.55 -43.40
C THR A 1076 -2.90 41.93 -42.04
N GLY A 1077 -1.93 41.89 -41.13
CA GLY A 1077 -2.11 41.33 -39.78
C GLY A 1077 -3.14 42.09 -38.92
N GLY A 1078 -3.85 41.35 -38.04
CA GLY A 1078 -4.81 41.92 -37.08
C GLY A 1078 -5.97 41.02 -36.64
N ILE A 1079 -6.17 39.84 -37.26
CA ILE A 1079 -7.39 39.01 -37.06
C ILE A 1079 -7.08 37.57 -36.57
N ILE A 1080 -5.82 37.16 -36.51
CA ILE A 1080 -5.45 35.73 -36.33
C ILE A 1080 -5.67 35.21 -34.90
N THR A 1081 -5.61 36.07 -33.87
CA THR A 1081 -5.68 35.63 -32.46
C THR A 1081 -7.07 35.16 -32.01
N SER A 1082 -8.15 35.83 -32.44
CA SER A 1082 -9.51 35.50 -31.95
C SER A 1082 -10.05 34.16 -32.49
N ALA A 1083 -9.69 33.79 -33.73
CA ALA A 1083 -10.11 32.53 -34.33
C ALA A 1083 -9.37 31.32 -33.74
N PHE A 1084 -8.10 31.50 -33.33
CA PHE A 1084 -7.28 30.43 -32.76
C PHE A 1084 -7.74 30.04 -31.35
N VAL A 1085 -8.09 31.02 -30.50
CA VAL A 1085 -8.58 30.77 -29.14
C VAL A 1085 -9.95 30.06 -29.15
N GLY A 1086 -10.88 30.48 -30.02
CA GLY A 1086 -12.18 29.82 -30.12
C GLY A 1086 -12.10 28.35 -30.54
N PHE A 1087 -11.29 28.04 -31.56
CA PHE A 1087 -11.14 26.65 -32.03
C PHE A 1087 -10.52 25.71 -30.99
N VAL A 1088 -9.61 26.20 -30.13
CA VAL A 1088 -9.06 25.41 -29.03
C VAL A 1088 -10.10 25.22 -27.91
N ALA A 1089 -10.90 26.24 -27.60
CA ALA A 1089 -11.95 26.16 -26.59
C ALA A 1089 -13.02 25.12 -26.94
N ASP A 1090 -13.54 25.13 -28.17
CA ASP A 1090 -14.58 24.19 -28.62
C ASP A 1090 -14.12 22.72 -28.51
N VAL A 1091 -12.89 22.44 -28.98
CA VAL A 1091 -12.31 21.07 -29.00
C VAL A 1091 -11.99 20.54 -27.60
N VAL A 1092 -11.70 21.43 -26.63
CA VAL A 1092 -11.51 21.06 -25.22
C VAL A 1092 -12.85 20.85 -24.52
N ALA A 1093 -13.86 21.68 -24.80
CA ALA A 1093 -15.19 21.59 -24.20
C ALA A 1093 -15.90 20.27 -24.53
N ASP A 1094 -15.91 19.86 -25.82
CA ASP A 1094 -16.55 18.60 -26.25
C ASP A 1094 -15.95 17.38 -25.51
N LYS A 1095 -14.62 17.31 -25.41
CA LYS A 1095 -13.93 16.19 -24.75
C LYS A 1095 -14.18 16.12 -23.24
N ILE A 1096 -14.27 17.27 -22.56
CA ILE A 1096 -14.61 17.31 -21.13
C ILE A 1096 -16.09 16.91 -20.94
N GLY A 1097 -16.98 17.33 -21.85
CA GLY A 1097 -18.38 16.90 -21.86
C GLY A 1097 -18.55 15.38 -21.96
N GLU A 1098 -17.89 14.74 -22.94
CA GLU A 1098 -17.91 13.28 -23.11
C GLU A 1098 -17.30 12.53 -21.92
N GLN A 1099 -16.21 13.03 -21.34
CA GLN A 1099 -15.46 12.33 -20.30
C GLN A 1099 -16.14 12.36 -18.91
N PHE A 1100 -16.98 13.37 -18.63
CA PHE A 1100 -17.63 13.55 -17.33
C PHE A 1100 -19.18 13.52 -17.37
N GLY A 1101 -19.79 13.38 -18.55
CA GLY A 1101 -21.24 13.21 -18.70
C GLY A 1101 -22.07 14.46 -18.39
N ILE A 1102 -21.46 15.64 -18.46
CA ILE A 1102 -22.09 16.93 -18.10
C ILE A 1102 -22.85 17.50 -19.31
N PRO A 1103 -24.16 17.78 -19.21
CA PRO A 1103 -24.94 18.29 -20.33
C PRO A 1103 -24.69 19.79 -20.56
N SER A 1104 -23.76 20.09 -21.49
CA SER A 1104 -23.45 21.40 -22.08
C SER A 1104 -22.75 22.45 -21.19
N PHE A 1105 -21.82 23.18 -21.83
CA PHE A 1105 -21.07 24.31 -21.27
C PHE A 1105 -21.07 25.41 -22.36
N GLU A 1106 -21.78 26.53 -22.16
CA GLU A 1106 -21.90 27.58 -23.19
C GLU A 1106 -20.94 28.77 -22.96
N TRP A 1107 -20.11 29.07 -23.97
CA TRP A 1107 -19.31 30.30 -24.03
C TRP A 1107 -19.98 31.37 -24.89
N TYR A 1108 -20.21 32.58 -24.35
CA TYR A 1108 -20.76 33.70 -25.12
C TYR A 1108 -19.68 34.66 -25.62
N SER A 1109 -19.50 34.69 -26.94
CA SER A 1109 -18.58 35.62 -27.62
C SER A 1109 -19.18 37.03 -27.76
N ALA A 1110 -18.74 37.96 -26.92
CA ALA A 1110 -19.05 39.38 -27.07
C ALA A 1110 -18.15 40.04 -28.13
N LYS A 1111 -18.72 40.91 -28.97
CA LYS A 1111 -18.00 41.61 -30.07
C LYS A 1111 -17.01 42.71 -29.63
N SER A 1112 -16.61 42.71 -28.36
CA SER A 1112 -15.86 43.81 -27.72
C SER A 1112 -14.80 43.33 -26.72
N GLY A 1113 -14.16 42.19 -26.99
CA GLY A 1113 -12.86 41.83 -26.38
C GLY A 1113 -12.86 41.37 -24.92
N LEU A 1114 -14.00 41.37 -24.22
CA LEU A 1114 -14.17 40.70 -22.93
C LEU A 1114 -14.65 39.26 -23.14
N ALA A 1115 -14.10 38.33 -22.36
CA ALA A 1115 -14.68 37.03 -22.08
C ALA A 1115 -15.42 37.09 -20.74
N ILE A 1116 -16.63 36.57 -20.66
CA ILE A 1116 -17.39 36.42 -19.42
C ILE A 1116 -17.51 34.92 -19.17
N ALA A 1117 -16.95 34.45 -18.05
CA ALA A 1117 -17.07 33.07 -17.61
C ALA A 1117 -18.23 32.95 -16.61
N ARG A 1118 -19.03 31.88 -16.74
CA ARG A 1118 -19.99 31.47 -15.70
C ARG A 1118 -19.44 30.27 -14.96
N ILE A 1119 -19.33 30.39 -13.64
CA ILE A 1119 -19.06 29.27 -12.75
C ILE A 1119 -20.41 28.85 -12.15
N GLY A 1120 -20.89 27.68 -12.53
CA GLY A 1120 -22.12 27.09 -12.00
C GLY A 1120 -21.80 26.02 -10.97
N ILE A 1121 -22.30 26.16 -9.74
CA ILE A 1121 -22.18 25.14 -8.71
C ILE A 1121 -23.45 24.28 -8.76
N ALA A 1122 -23.26 22.97 -8.95
CA ALA A 1122 -24.35 21.99 -8.92
C ALA A 1122 -24.56 21.50 -7.48
N THR A 1123 -25.57 22.04 -6.79
CA THR A 1123 -26.02 21.47 -5.51
C THR A 1123 -26.83 20.20 -5.76
N GLY A 1124 -26.85 19.27 -4.79
CA GLY A 1124 -27.47 17.94 -4.89
C GLY A 1124 -29.00 17.90 -5.04
N GLN A 1125 -29.64 19.03 -5.36
CA GLN A 1125 -31.09 19.18 -5.57
C GLN A 1125 -31.45 19.75 -6.96
N GLY A 1126 -30.53 19.65 -7.94
CA GLY A 1126 -30.86 19.84 -9.36
C GLY A 1126 -31.12 21.27 -9.81
N GLY A 1127 -30.77 22.27 -8.98
CA GLY A 1127 -30.73 23.68 -9.34
C GLY A 1127 -29.30 24.15 -9.57
N LEU A 1128 -29.07 24.89 -10.67
CA LEU A 1128 -27.82 25.62 -10.88
C LEU A 1128 -27.91 26.99 -10.22
N ILE A 1129 -27.02 27.27 -9.26
CA ILE A 1129 -26.70 28.63 -8.83
C ILE A 1129 -25.50 29.08 -9.67
N GLY A 1130 -25.57 30.29 -10.25
CA GLY A 1130 -24.58 30.77 -11.21
C GLY A 1130 -24.41 32.28 -11.18
N ALA A 1131 -23.49 32.75 -10.35
CA ALA A 1131 -23.08 34.14 -10.28
C ALA A 1131 -22.38 34.60 -11.58
N ASN A 1132 -22.51 35.88 -11.92
CA ASN A 1132 -21.94 36.47 -13.13
C ASN A 1132 -20.76 37.36 -12.74
N ILE A 1133 -19.56 36.77 -12.67
CA ILE A 1133 -18.34 37.53 -12.40
C ILE A 1133 -17.89 38.20 -13.70
N GLU A 1134 -18.06 39.52 -13.83
CA GLU A 1134 -17.46 40.27 -14.93
C GLU A 1134 -15.94 40.28 -14.79
N ALA A 1135 -15.26 39.47 -15.62
CA ALA A 1135 -13.81 39.26 -15.60
C ALA A 1135 -13.00 40.45 -16.16
N ALA A 1136 -13.23 41.65 -15.63
CA ALA A 1136 -12.50 42.86 -15.97
C ALA A 1136 -11.27 43.12 -15.07
N SER A 1137 -11.13 42.37 -13.98
CA SER A 1137 -10.34 42.81 -12.82
C SER A 1137 -9.79 41.69 -11.91
N ILE A 1138 -9.70 40.45 -12.41
CA ILE A 1138 -8.90 39.37 -11.80
C ILE A 1138 -7.67 39.19 -12.69
N THR A 1139 -6.47 39.12 -12.11
CA THR A 1139 -5.23 38.90 -12.89
C THR A 1139 -5.13 37.46 -13.39
N VAL A 1140 -4.30 37.23 -14.41
CA VAL A 1140 -4.08 35.88 -14.96
C VAL A 1140 -3.48 34.94 -13.90
N GLU A 1141 -2.64 35.46 -13.02
CA GLU A 1141 -2.01 34.70 -11.93
C GLU A 1141 -3.03 34.31 -10.84
N GLU A 1142 -3.89 35.25 -10.40
CA GLU A 1142 -4.99 34.95 -9.47
C GLU A 1142 -6.01 33.96 -10.05
N PHE A 1143 -6.28 34.03 -11.36
CA PHE A 1143 -7.14 33.05 -12.03
C PHE A 1143 -6.50 31.66 -12.06
N VAL A 1144 -5.21 31.56 -12.39
CA VAL A 1144 -4.46 30.28 -12.40
C VAL A 1144 -4.36 29.69 -10.99
N GLU A 1145 -4.25 30.51 -9.96
CA GLU A 1145 -4.22 30.03 -8.57
C GLU A 1145 -5.60 29.52 -8.09
N LEU A 1146 -6.69 30.23 -8.39
CA LEU A 1146 -8.06 29.74 -8.15
C LEU A 1146 -8.33 28.43 -8.90
N ASP A 1147 -7.96 28.36 -10.17
CA ASP A 1147 -8.08 27.19 -11.04
C ASP A 1147 -7.19 26.02 -10.56
N ARG A 1148 -6.05 26.28 -9.89
CA ARG A 1148 -5.27 25.27 -9.15
C ARG A 1148 -6.05 24.75 -7.93
N ILE A 1149 -6.51 25.64 -7.04
CA ILE A 1149 -7.24 25.27 -5.82
C ILE A 1149 -8.51 24.46 -6.14
N PHE A 1150 -9.24 24.81 -7.20
CA PHE A 1150 -10.39 24.03 -7.67
C PHE A 1150 -10.02 22.67 -8.28
N ARG A 1151 -8.90 22.56 -9.01
CA ARG A 1151 -8.39 21.27 -9.49
C ARG A 1151 -8.01 20.35 -8.34
N ASP A 1152 -7.34 20.88 -7.32
CA ASP A 1152 -6.90 20.09 -6.16
C ASP A 1152 -8.12 19.59 -5.36
N PHE A 1153 -9.10 20.47 -5.10
CA PHE A 1153 -10.39 20.08 -4.49
C PHE A 1153 -11.14 19.00 -5.30
N ALA A 1154 -11.12 19.07 -6.64
CA ALA A 1154 -11.74 18.05 -7.50
C ALA A 1154 -10.95 16.72 -7.53
N ARG A 1155 -9.62 16.77 -7.35
CA ARG A 1155 -8.72 15.60 -7.29
C ARG A 1155 -8.90 14.83 -5.98
N ASP A 1156 -9.14 15.53 -4.88
CA ASP A 1156 -9.31 14.98 -3.53
C ASP A 1156 -10.73 14.47 -3.22
N GLY A 1157 -11.63 14.40 -4.22
CA GLY A 1157 -12.96 13.79 -4.10
C GLY A 1157 -12.95 12.27 -3.81
N GLY A 1158 -11.77 11.65 -3.72
CA GLY A 1158 -11.53 10.21 -3.58
C GLY A 1158 -11.53 9.66 -2.15
N SER A 1159 -12.54 9.98 -1.32
CA SER A 1159 -12.82 9.35 -0.01
C SER A 1159 -11.78 9.47 1.13
N SER A 1160 -10.67 10.20 0.97
CA SER A 1160 -9.56 10.26 1.93
C SER A 1160 -9.39 11.64 2.62
N GLY A 1161 -10.29 11.94 3.56
CA GLY A 1161 -10.11 13.01 4.57
C GLY A 1161 -11.08 14.20 4.44
N MET A 1162 -12.13 14.19 5.25
CA MET A 1162 -13.11 15.29 5.32
C MET A 1162 -12.51 16.60 5.84
N ASP A 1163 -11.48 16.52 6.70
CA ASP A 1163 -10.81 17.72 7.23
C ASP A 1163 -10.06 18.51 6.15
N ARG A 1164 -9.44 17.84 5.16
CA ARG A 1164 -8.83 18.52 4.00
C ARG A 1164 -9.87 19.23 3.12
N GLN A 1165 -11.04 18.62 2.92
CA GLN A 1165 -12.16 19.25 2.19
C GLN A 1165 -12.68 20.49 2.93
N MET A 1166 -12.75 20.46 4.26
CA MET A 1166 -13.09 21.64 5.08
C MET A 1166 -12.00 22.72 5.01
N GLU A 1167 -10.72 22.36 5.09
CA GLU A 1167 -9.60 23.31 4.97
C GLU A 1167 -9.60 24.03 3.62
N HIS A 1168 -9.82 23.31 2.51
CA HIS A 1168 -9.92 23.90 1.18
C HIS A 1168 -11.16 24.80 1.03
N THR A 1169 -12.30 24.40 1.64
CA THR A 1169 -13.51 25.24 1.69
C THR A 1169 -13.26 26.55 2.45
N LEU A 1170 -12.52 26.50 3.56
CA LEU A 1170 -12.15 27.69 4.34
C LEU A 1170 -11.14 28.59 3.61
N LYS A 1171 -10.15 28.01 2.90
CA LYS A 1171 -9.23 28.77 2.02
C LYS A 1171 -9.99 29.52 0.93
N ILE A 1172 -10.96 28.87 0.26
CA ILE A 1172 -11.83 29.48 -0.74
C ILE A 1172 -12.67 30.61 -0.11
N ALA A 1173 -13.34 30.37 1.02
CA ALA A 1173 -14.16 31.38 1.70
C ALA A 1173 -13.35 32.62 2.14
N SER A 1174 -12.14 32.41 2.68
CA SER A 1174 -11.23 33.50 3.06
C SER A 1174 -10.83 34.35 1.86
N ARG A 1175 -10.41 33.72 0.74
CA ARG A 1175 -9.97 34.45 -0.45
C ARG A 1175 -11.11 35.18 -1.15
N VAL A 1176 -12.32 34.62 -1.16
CA VAL A 1176 -13.53 35.31 -1.63
C VAL A 1176 -13.86 36.52 -0.75
N SER A 1177 -13.71 36.41 0.57
CA SER A 1177 -13.89 37.53 1.51
C SER A 1177 -12.88 38.67 1.25
N GLU A 1178 -11.61 38.35 1.02
CA GLU A 1178 -10.58 39.33 0.64
C GLU A 1178 -10.90 40.08 -0.66
N ILE A 1179 -11.43 39.37 -1.67
CA ILE A 1179 -11.87 39.98 -2.94
C ILE A 1179 -13.07 40.92 -2.72
N LEU A 1180 -14.03 40.52 -1.87
CA LEU A 1180 -15.20 41.34 -1.52
C LEU A 1180 -14.87 42.56 -0.62
N ALA A 1181 -13.73 42.54 0.07
CA ALA A 1181 -13.26 43.63 0.93
C ALA A 1181 -12.62 44.80 0.14
N GLN A 1182 -12.21 44.58 -1.11
CA GLN A 1182 -11.55 45.60 -1.92
C GLN A 1182 -12.56 46.62 -2.52
N PRO A 1183 -12.38 47.94 -2.29
CA PRO A 1183 -13.36 48.94 -2.70
C PRO A 1183 -13.35 49.17 -4.22
N GLY A 1184 -14.48 48.88 -4.87
CA GLY A 1184 -14.71 49.15 -6.30
C GLY A 1184 -14.74 47.92 -7.21
N LEU A 1185 -14.65 46.71 -6.65
CA LEU A 1185 -14.56 45.45 -7.42
C LEU A 1185 -15.90 44.75 -7.71
N VAL A 1186 -17.00 45.07 -7.00
CA VAL A 1186 -18.32 44.47 -7.25
C VAL A 1186 -19.43 45.51 -7.05
N GLU A 1187 -20.19 45.82 -8.11
CA GLU A 1187 -21.44 46.58 -8.06
C GLU A 1187 -22.63 45.68 -8.46
N GLY A 1188 -23.80 45.90 -7.87
CA GLY A 1188 -25.04 45.22 -8.27
C GLY A 1188 -25.36 43.92 -7.50
N GLY A 1189 -26.24 43.11 -8.10
CA GLY A 1189 -26.93 42.01 -7.43
C GLY A 1189 -26.03 40.82 -7.04
N ASP A 1190 -25.01 40.54 -7.84
CA ASP A 1190 -24.07 39.43 -7.61
C ASP A 1190 -23.31 39.60 -6.27
N ARG A 1191 -23.22 40.83 -5.73
CA ARG A 1191 -22.70 41.09 -4.37
C ARG A 1191 -23.62 40.57 -3.26
N GLU A 1192 -24.95 40.71 -3.42
CA GLU A 1192 -25.91 40.16 -2.44
C GLU A 1192 -26.01 38.63 -2.55
N GLU A 1193 -25.82 38.06 -3.75
CA GLU A 1193 -25.82 36.61 -3.96
C GLU A 1193 -24.57 35.93 -3.36
N LEU A 1194 -23.38 36.53 -3.53
CA LEU A 1194 -22.14 36.10 -2.86
C LEU A 1194 -22.20 36.25 -1.33
N ILE A 1195 -22.76 37.35 -0.83
CA ILE A 1195 -23.02 37.52 0.62
C ILE A 1195 -24.03 36.46 1.10
N SER A 1196 -25.07 36.14 0.33
CA SER A 1196 -26.04 35.10 0.68
C SER A 1196 -25.40 33.71 0.81
N PHE A 1197 -24.46 33.35 -0.07
CA PHE A 1197 -23.71 32.10 0.04
C PHE A 1197 -22.85 32.05 1.32
N LEU A 1198 -22.09 33.12 1.59
CA LEU A 1198 -21.23 33.22 2.78
C LEU A 1198 -22.02 33.27 4.11
N VAL A 1199 -23.22 33.84 4.11
CA VAL A 1199 -24.04 34.07 5.32
C VAL A 1199 -25.02 32.93 5.62
N ASN A 1200 -25.46 32.16 4.62
CA ASN A 1200 -26.47 31.11 4.81
C ASN A 1200 -25.90 29.69 4.63
N GLU A 1201 -25.30 29.38 3.47
CA GLU A 1201 -24.86 28.02 3.12
C GLU A 1201 -23.62 27.59 3.94
N VAL A 1202 -22.64 28.47 4.11
CA VAL A 1202 -21.41 28.16 4.86
C VAL A 1202 -21.69 27.87 6.35
N PRO A 1203 -22.51 28.66 7.08
CA PRO A 1203 -22.90 28.30 8.45
C PRO A 1203 -23.75 27.02 8.55
N GLU A 1204 -24.58 26.70 7.56
CA GLU A 1204 -25.38 25.47 7.57
C GLU A 1204 -24.50 24.22 7.37
N ALA A 1205 -23.51 24.28 6.47
CA ALA A 1205 -22.49 23.23 6.34
C ALA A 1205 -21.68 23.01 7.64
N ILE A 1206 -21.30 24.10 8.32
CA ILE A 1206 -20.58 24.06 9.62
C ILE A 1206 -21.49 23.54 10.74
N SER A 1207 -22.78 23.86 10.73
CA SER A 1207 -23.75 23.35 11.72
C SER A 1207 -23.94 21.84 11.58
N ASN A 1208 -24.02 21.32 10.36
CA ASN A 1208 -24.10 19.88 10.11
C ASN A 1208 -22.81 19.14 10.53
N TYR A 1209 -21.64 19.79 10.47
CA TYR A 1209 -20.37 19.22 11.00
C TYR A 1209 -20.36 19.16 12.53
N ARG A 1210 -20.94 20.15 13.21
CA ARG A 1210 -21.04 20.19 14.69
C ARG A 1210 -21.88 19.06 15.28
N GLU A 1211 -22.90 18.56 14.60
CA GLU A 1211 -23.69 17.41 15.10
C GLU A 1211 -22.93 16.07 15.01
N ILE A 1212 -21.78 16.04 14.33
CA ILE A 1212 -20.99 14.82 14.08
C ILE A 1212 -19.70 14.78 14.91
N ASN A 1213 -19.13 15.93 15.33
CA ASN A 1213 -17.87 15.98 16.07
C ASN A 1213 -17.82 17.10 17.12
N ASP A 1214 -17.88 16.72 18.41
CA ASP A 1214 -17.86 17.62 19.58
C ASP A 1214 -16.53 18.37 19.78
N SER A 1215 -15.43 17.96 19.11
CA SER A 1215 -14.06 18.43 19.42
C SER A 1215 -13.63 19.73 18.73
N PHE A 1216 -14.57 20.62 18.38
CA PHE A 1216 -14.33 21.79 17.52
C PHE A 1216 -13.54 22.94 18.23
N PRO A 1217 -12.45 23.48 17.65
CA PRO A 1217 -11.65 24.53 18.31
C PRO A 1217 -12.35 25.88 18.44
N ALA A 1218 -12.39 26.44 19.65
CA ALA A 1218 -13.03 27.73 19.94
C ALA A 1218 -12.45 28.94 19.18
N PHE A 1219 -11.22 28.85 18.68
CA PHE A 1219 -10.60 29.90 17.86
C PHE A 1219 -11.28 30.07 16.50
N VAL A 1220 -11.70 28.98 15.87
CA VAL A 1220 -12.39 29.01 14.56
C VAL A 1220 -13.77 29.66 14.71
N ILE A 1221 -14.44 29.42 15.85
CA ILE A 1221 -15.71 30.10 16.19
C ILE A 1221 -15.50 31.62 16.28
N GLY A 1222 -14.43 32.06 16.95
CA GLY A 1222 -14.07 33.48 17.06
C GLY A 1222 -13.62 34.15 15.75
N LEU A 1223 -13.32 33.37 14.70
CA LEU A 1223 -13.06 33.86 13.33
C LEU A 1223 -14.32 33.89 12.44
N ILE A 1224 -15.44 33.32 12.90
CA ILE A 1224 -16.72 33.28 12.18
C ILE A 1224 -17.74 34.27 12.79
N GLU A 1225 -17.59 34.62 14.08
CA GLU A 1225 -18.43 35.60 14.78
C GLU A 1225 -17.99 37.08 14.61
N GLY A 1226 -16.91 37.35 13.86
CA GLY A 1226 -16.26 38.68 13.74
C GLY A 1226 -16.20 39.23 12.32
#